data_AF-A0A7C3RXP2-F1
#
_entry.id   AF-A0A7C3RXP2-F1
#
_cell.length_a   1.000
_cell.length_b   1.000
_cell.length_c   1.000
_cell.angle_alpha   90.00
_cell.angle_beta   90.00
_cell.angle_gamma   90.00
#
_symmetry.space_group_name_H-M   'P 1'
#
loop_
_entity.id
_entity.type
_entity.pdbx_description
1 polymer ?
#
loop_
_entity_poly.entity_id
_entity_poly.type
_entity_poly.pdbx_seq_one_letter_code
_entity_poly.pdbx_strand_id
1 'polypeptide(L)'
;MRQVPPLRRFTRLAGVLRAAAGLATAFAVCLMAAATAPAPAADPKADDRLQTKVTLAMGNATLDSVLQAIGGATNVPMNAGKGPEDWQVKEMPVNVFVKDVPAWLVMEQLAKLTDFYWQSVGEGDQKGYRLWQDLKARQAQQAERDTRMREELKMRTEMGVKNIQSFAALAKITPKDLEQLQKDDPAALFFVTTPGFKAMPHLIAALTPQQQVLATTKEGARIRYKEMPEPLQASLKEYVNGMLDLVQKLAPAANTITLPEPDWNRGVLVVQAPTYEQISTMGSVVPLTSELKVEGLGPLVDAITMPIFDTKSPIGRMIGKALTQLTEGAPVQSLQIAMAEEFAKSVAQGMGVEPPAAPDDPELLKTVKFQGKSWASLDNLVEAFHNASGLNIITDNLPNPGMQGPSLAAVFASEAPIYRVLHSFKALFGLEYVKEDGIIRMRDRDWARKRDWLVPREMLNRWRSKARSQDGLTLAELVEMSKLTEDQCTYGLMSVPDLLVCAMVLNPQTRAVAQFLGSLTAEQSKKLASGEKLTVEALTPDQLASIQKAWNEAHKSGDEEERTLPTGTTIAVRPATGATSTPITAWAGAVVEVAKPNAQEMRDAASVLRGSPDRSIFSLYVPKVPLPGLEEEKPQEKKPEPGDTKRPAAAR
;
A
#
# COMPACT_ATOMS: atom_id res chain seq x y z
N MET A 1 -53.57 -43.24 8.17
CA MET A 1 -53.43 -43.10 9.64
C MET A 1 -52.04 -43.51 10.07
N ARG A 2 -51.17 -42.54 10.36
CA ARG A 2 -49.89 -42.72 11.07
C ARG A 2 -49.75 -41.54 12.02
N GLN A 3 -49.54 -41.85 13.30
CA GLN A 3 -49.42 -40.89 14.40
C GLN A 3 -48.10 -40.13 14.32
N VAL A 4 -48.15 -38.82 14.54
CA VAL A 4 -47.00 -37.93 14.73
C VAL A 4 -46.96 -37.58 16.23
N PRO A 5 -45.81 -37.66 16.93
CA PRO A 5 -45.71 -37.28 18.33
C PRO A 5 -45.55 -35.76 18.52
N PRO A 6 -45.93 -35.20 19.69
CA PRO A 6 -45.98 -33.76 19.92
C PRO A 6 -44.62 -33.14 20.29
N LEU A 7 -44.40 -31.92 19.80
CA LEU A 7 -43.30 -31.03 20.15
C LEU A 7 -43.34 -30.61 21.63
N ARG A 8 -42.25 -30.86 22.36
CA ARG A 8 -42.02 -30.33 23.71
C ARG A 8 -41.66 -28.84 23.64
N ARG A 9 -42.44 -28.02 24.33
CA ARG A 9 -42.17 -26.59 24.60
C ARG A 9 -41.06 -26.46 25.65
N PHE A 10 -40.04 -25.66 25.38
CA PHE A 10 -39.10 -25.15 26.39
C PHE A 10 -39.56 -23.76 26.85
N THR A 11 -40.00 -23.71 28.10
CA THR A 11 -40.21 -22.51 28.91
C THR A 11 -38.88 -22.07 29.53
N ARG A 12 -38.28 -20.98 29.03
CA ARG A 12 -37.35 -20.12 29.81
C ARG A 12 -37.37 -18.68 29.28
N LEU A 13 -38.28 -17.87 29.80
CA LEU A 13 -38.31 -16.42 29.61
C LEU A 13 -38.90 -15.79 30.88
N ALA A 14 -38.11 -15.76 31.95
CA ALA A 14 -38.48 -15.13 33.23
C ALA A 14 -37.23 -14.77 34.07
N GLY A 15 -36.19 -14.22 33.45
CA GLY A 15 -34.93 -13.93 34.14
C GLY A 15 -34.12 -12.72 33.64
N VAL A 16 -34.74 -11.75 32.95
CA VAL A 16 -34.02 -10.58 32.39
C VAL A 16 -34.59 -9.24 32.88
N LEU A 17 -35.65 -9.23 33.69
CA LEU A 17 -36.40 -8.01 34.05
C LEU A 17 -36.15 -7.47 35.48
N ARG A 18 -34.96 -7.69 36.07
CA ARG A 18 -34.59 -7.14 37.39
C ARG A 18 -33.21 -6.47 37.50
N ALA A 19 -32.56 -6.14 36.39
CA ALA A 19 -31.29 -5.40 36.37
C ALA A 19 -31.37 -4.01 35.69
N ALA A 20 -32.57 -3.40 35.65
CA ALA A 20 -32.83 -2.14 34.94
C ALA A 20 -33.27 -0.97 35.85
N ALA A 21 -33.07 -1.06 37.17
CA ALA A 21 -33.53 -0.03 38.12
C ALA A 21 -32.41 0.59 38.99
N GLY A 22 -31.14 0.34 38.68
CA GLY A 22 -29.98 0.80 39.48
C GLY A 22 -28.96 1.66 38.72
N LEU A 23 -29.25 2.10 37.49
CA LEU A 23 -28.30 2.80 36.61
C LEU A 23 -28.78 4.19 36.16
N ALA A 24 -29.76 4.77 36.86
CA ALA A 24 -30.40 6.04 36.48
C ALA A 24 -30.03 7.25 37.35
N THR A 25 -29.07 7.12 38.28
CA THR A 25 -28.73 8.20 39.24
C THR A 25 -27.25 8.61 39.27
N ALA A 26 -26.43 8.11 38.34
CA ALA A 26 -25.01 8.49 38.23
C ALA A 26 -24.66 9.26 36.93
N PHE A 27 -25.64 9.53 36.05
CA PHE A 27 -25.41 10.22 34.77
C PHE A 27 -25.84 11.71 34.77
N ALA A 28 -26.26 12.26 35.91
CA ALA A 28 -26.86 13.60 35.97
C ALA A 28 -25.94 14.73 36.47
N VAL A 29 -24.63 14.49 36.68
CA VAL A 29 -23.70 15.52 37.22
C VAL A 29 -22.45 15.74 36.35
N CYS A 30 -22.37 15.15 35.16
CA CYS A 30 -21.33 15.50 34.19
C CYS A 30 -21.71 16.77 33.39
N LEU A 31 -21.35 17.90 33.98
CA LEU A 31 -20.77 19.06 33.30
C LEU A 31 -21.55 19.61 32.10
N MET A 32 -22.46 20.53 32.39
CA MET A 32 -22.73 21.69 31.52
C MET A 32 -21.51 22.63 31.49
N ALA A 33 -20.35 22.13 31.09
CA ALA A 33 -19.32 22.97 30.52
C ALA A 33 -19.80 23.30 29.10
N ALA A 34 -20.61 24.35 28.99
CA ALA A 34 -20.93 24.95 27.71
C ALA A 34 -19.60 25.32 27.05
N ALA A 35 -19.11 24.47 26.15
CA ALA A 35 -18.00 24.78 25.29
C ALA A 35 -18.41 26.04 24.54
N THR A 36 -17.89 27.19 24.96
CA THR A 36 -18.07 28.44 24.25
C THR A 36 -17.61 28.20 22.83
N ALA A 37 -18.55 28.30 21.89
CA ALA A 37 -18.23 28.19 20.48
C ALA A 37 -17.07 29.16 20.21
N PRO A 38 -15.95 28.69 19.63
CA PRO A 38 -14.81 29.56 19.39
C PRO A 38 -15.30 30.77 18.60
N ALA A 39 -14.86 31.97 19.02
CA ALA A 39 -15.16 33.21 18.32
C ALA A 39 -14.87 33.02 16.81
N PRO A 40 -15.72 33.56 15.92
CA PRO A 40 -15.51 33.43 14.48
C PRO A 40 -14.10 33.88 14.14
N ALA A 41 -13.38 33.05 13.37
CA ALA A 41 -12.00 33.32 13.01
C ALA A 41 -11.93 34.67 12.29
N ALA A 42 -11.05 35.57 12.75
CA ALA A 42 -10.77 36.79 12.02
C ALA A 42 -10.27 36.43 10.61
N ASP A 43 -10.86 37.04 9.59
CA ASP A 43 -10.51 36.80 8.19
C ASP A 43 -9.02 37.13 7.95
N PRO A 44 -8.16 36.15 7.59
CA PRO A 44 -6.75 36.39 7.28
C PRO A 44 -6.55 37.44 6.18
N LYS A 45 -7.50 37.58 5.26
CA LYS A 45 -7.44 38.57 4.17
C LYS A 45 -7.51 40.01 4.68
N ALA A 46 -8.09 40.24 5.86
CA ALA A 46 -8.20 41.56 6.47
C ALA A 46 -6.96 41.95 7.30
N ASP A 47 -5.96 41.07 7.48
CA ASP A 47 -4.72 41.39 8.18
C ASP A 47 -3.68 41.94 7.20
N ASP A 48 -3.38 43.25 7.30
CA ASP A 48 -2.43 43.95 6.43
C ASP A 48 -1.04 43.30 6.42
N ARG A 49 -0.62 42.66 7.52
CA ARG A 49 0.68 41.98 7.60
C ARG A 49 0.74 40.80 6.64
N LEU A 50 -0.40 40.14 6.40
CA LEU A 50 -0.53 39.00 5.49
C LEU A 50 -0.69 39.41 4.02
N GLN A 51 -0.79 40.70 3.70
CA GLN A 51 -0.69 41.21 2.33
C GLN A 51 0.75 41.15 1.80
N THR A 52 1.73 40.99 2.70
CA THR A 52 3.13 40.75 2.35
C THR A 52 3.23 39.57 1.39
N LYS A 53 3.90 39.79 0.26
CA LYS A 53 4.15 38.76 -0.74
C LYS A 53 5.26 37.84 -0.27
N VAL A 54 5.05 36.54 -0.43
CA VAL A 54 6.01 35.49 -0.08
C VAL A 54 6.41 34.71 -1.32
N THR A 55 7.65 34.23 -1.30
CA THR A 55 8.19 33.30 -2.29
C THR A 55 8.70 32.08 -1.53
N LEU A 56 8.12 30.92 -1.82
CA LEU A 56 8.41 29.66 -1.15
C LEU A 56 8.72 28.60 -2.21
N ALA A 57 9.77 27.81 -1.99
CA ALA A 57 10.14 26.67 -2.81
C ALA A 57 10.44 25.49 -1.89
N MET A 58 9.39 24.81 -1.44
CA MET A 58 9.45 23.77 -0.41
C MET A 58 8.81 22.48 -0.92
N GLY A 59 9.66 21.50 -1.29
CA GLY A 59 9.26 20.14 -1.65
C GLY A 59 9.27 19.19 -0.46
N ASN A 60 8.29 18.27 -0.39
CA ASN A 60 8.12 17.28 0.66
C ASN A 60 8.22 17.88 2.08
N ALA A 61 7.67 19.09 2.23
CA ALA A 61 7.68 19.85 3.46
C ALA A 61 6.54 19.42 4.38
N THR A 62 6.72 19.56 5.69
CA THR A 62 5.60 19.45 6.62
C THR A 62 4.80 20.74 6.61
N LEU A 63 3.50 20.66 6.83
CA LEU A 63 2.65 21.84 6.96
C LEU A 63 3.20 22.82 8.02
N ASP A 64 3.65 22.31 9.16
CA ASP A 64 4.28 23.13 10.21
C ASP A 64 5.49 23.93 9.70
N SER A 65 6.38 23.30 8.91
CA SER A 65 7.55 23.99 8.34
C SER A 65 7.16 25.08 7.33
N VAL A 66 6.12 24.85 6.54
CA VAL A 66 5.58 25.86 5.60
C VAL A 66 5.01 27.04 6.38
N LEU A 67 4.25 26.78 7.45
CA LEU A 67 3.68 27.85 8.28
C LEU A 67 4.75 28.66 8.99
N GLN A 68 5.82 28.02 9.49
CA GLN A 68 6.97 28.71 10.06
C GLN A 68 7.65 29.62 9.02
N ALA A 69 7.80 29.16 7.76
CA ALA A 69 8.36 29.97 6.69
C ALA A 69 7.50 31.20 6.35
N ILE A 70 6.17 31.04 6.27
CA ILE A 70 5.23 32.16 6.07
C ILE A 70 5.28 33.11 7.26
N GLY A 71 5.26 32.58 8.49
CA GLY A 71 5.31 33.39 9.70
C GLY A 71 6.60 34.21 9.82
N GLY A 72 7.74 33.63 9.45
CA GLY A 72 9.02 34.33 9.37
C GLY A 72 9.03 35.46 8.32
N ALA A 73 8.42 35.22 7.15
CA ALA A 73 8.37 36.23 6.08
C ALA A 73 7.40 37.39 6.37
N THR A 74 6.36 37.15 7.17
CA THR A 74 5.30 38.13 7.47
C THR A 74 5.43 38.74 8.86
N ASN A 75 6.31 38.19 9.71
CA ASN A 75 6.37 38.47 11.14
C ASN A 75 5.02 38.25 11.86
N VAL A 76 4.24 37.26 11.42
CA VAL A 76 2.98 36.84 12.04
C VAL A 76 3.17 35.45 12.63
N PRO A 77 2.94 35.23 13.94
CA PRO A 77 3.06 33.88 14.52
C PRO A 77 2.09 32.90 13.85
N MET A 78 2.60 31.76 13.37
CA MET A 78 1.79 30.72 12.74
C MET A 78 2.11 29.36 13.32
N ASN A 79 1.07 28.54 13.56
CA ASN A 79 1.23 27.19 14.12
C ASN A 79 0.30 26.20 13.42
N ALA A 80 0.75 24.96 13.27
CA ALA A 80 -0.09 23.85 12.83
C ALA A 80 -0.55 23.01 14.04
N GLY A 81 -1.83 22.63 14.05
CA GLY A 81 -2.43 21.79 15.08
C GLY A 81 -2.64 22.49 16.44
N LYS A 82 -3.23 21.75 17.39
CA LYS A 82 -3.50 22.26 18.76
C LYS A 82 -2.31 22.17 19.71
N GLY A 83 -1.41 21.23 19.47
CA GLY A 83 -0.31 20.88 20.37
C GLY A 83 0.62 19.84 19.76
N PRO A 84 1.61 19.36 20.51
CA PRO A 84 2.55 18.32 20.06
C PRO A 84 1.88 17.02 19.60
N GLU A 85 0.73 16.68 20.19
CA GLU A 85 -0.05 15.47 19.90
C GLU A 85 -0.77 15.51 18.55
N ASP A 86 -0.98 16.68 17.96
CA ASP A 86 -1.74 16.87 16.70
C ASP A 86 -0.83 16.70 15.47
N TRP A 87 0.00 15.66 15.50
CA TRP A 87 1.03 15.41 14.49
C TRP A 87 0.44 15.22 13.08
N GLN A 88 -0.78 14.69 12.95
CA GLN A 88 -1.43 14.52 11.65
C GLN A 88 -1.66 15.84 10.92
N VAL A 89 -1.88 16.94 11.66
CA VAL A 89 -1.98 18.28 11.07
C VAL A 89 -0.57 18.84 10.81
N LYS A 90 0.31 18.78 11.81
CA LYS A 90 1.66 19.36 11.75
C LYS A 90 2.52 18.76 10.66
N GLU A 91 2.50 17.44 10.54
CA GLU A 91 3.37 16.67 9.66
C GLU A 91 2.71 16.33 8.33
N MET A 92 1.53 16.90 8.03
CA MET A 92 0.88 16.76 6.72
C MET A 92 1.88 17.13 5.62
N PRO A 93 2.25 16.19 4.73
CA PRO A 93 3.27 16.44 3.72
C PRO A 93 2.65 17.23 2.55
N VAL A 94 3.28 18.34 2.20
CA VAL A 94 2.84 19.24 1.13
C VAL A 94 4.04 19.69 0.30
N ASN A 95 3.76 20.07 -0.96
CA ASN A 95 4.69 20.77 -1.82
C ASN A 95 4.15 22.19 -2.07
N VAL A 96 4.99 23.20 -1.86
CA VAL A 96 4.63 24.62 -2.02
C VAL A 96 5.69 25.32 -2.84
N PHE A 97 5.34 25.66 -4.07
CA PHE A 97 6.20 26.39 -5.01
C PHE A 97 5.44 27.63 -5.50
N VAL A 98 5.62 28.74 -4.80
CA VAL A 98 4.92 30.01 -5.08
C VAL A 98 5.92 31.15 -5.13
N LYS A 99 5.67 32.13 -5.99
CA LYS A 99 6.51 33.31 -6.17
C LYS A 99 5.67 34.58 -6.12
N ASP A 100 6.07 35.50 -5.25
CA ASP A 100 5.47 36.82 -5.09
C ASP A 100 3.95 36.81 -4.84
N VAL A 101 3.48 35.81 -4.07
CA VAL A 101 2.06 35.61 -3.74
C VAL A 101 1.76 36.17 -2.35
N PRO A 102 0.66 36.92 -2.14
CA PRO A 102 0.26 37.36 -0.79
C PRO A 102 0.14 36.19 0.19
N ALA A 103 0.68 36.32 1.40
CA ALA A 103 0.69 35.25 2.39
C ALA A 103 -0.72 34.74 2.75
N TRP A 104 -1.72 35.64 2.87
CA TRP A 104 -3.10 35.24 3.16
C TRP A 104 -3.67 34.29 2.08
N LEU A 105 -3.27 34.46 0.82
CA LEU A 105 -3.74 33.64 -0.29
C LEU A 105 -3.09 32.26 -0.27
N VAL A 106 -1.79 32.19 0.06
CA VAL A 106 -1.10 30.90 0.29
C VAL A 106 -1.77 30.16 1.45
N MET A 107 -2.07 30.86 2.54
CA MET A 107 -2.79 30.30 3.70
C MET A 107 -4.18 29.76 3.31
N GLU A 108 -4.96 30.51 2.52
CA GLU A 108 -6.28 30.08 2.05
C GLU A 108 -6.17 28.82 1.20
N GLN A 109 -5.24 28.77 0.25
CA GLN A 109 -5.06 27.62 -0.62
C GLN A 109 -4.55 26.38 0.14
N LEU A 110 -3.72 26.55 1.17
CA LEU A 110 -3.34 25.46 2.08
C LEU A 110 -4.54 24.91 2.86
N ALA A 111 -5.42 25.78 3.37
CA ALA A 111 -6.64 25.37 4.05
C ALA A 111 -7.58 24.60 3.10
N LYS A 112 -7.80 25.10 1.87
CA LYS A 112 -8.59 24.43 0.82
C LYS A 112 -7.98 23.11 0.35
N LEU A 113 -6.65 23.01 0.32
CA LEU A 113 -5.96 21.76 -0.01
C LEU A 113 -6.20 20.73 1.09
N THR A 114 -6.09 21.16 2.34
CA THR A 114 -6.04 20.25 3.49
C THR A 114 -7.40 19.97 4.15
N ASP A 115 -8.45 20.71 3.81
CA ASP A 115 -9.72 20.77 4.55
C ASP A 115 -9.52 21.12 6.03
N PHE A 116 -8.57 22.00 6.31
CA PHE A 116 -8.31 22.55 7.64
C PHE A 116 -8.83 23.97 7.75
N TYR A 117 -8.94 24.47 8.99
CA TYR A 117 -9.49 25.80 9.28
C TYR A 117 -8.46 26.67 9.98
N TRP A 118 -8.47 27.94 9.61
CA TRP A 118 -7.71 28.97 10.30
C TRP A 118 -8.46 29.43 11.55
N GLN A 119 -7.73 29.56 12.65
CA GLN A 119 -8.19 30.19 13.88
C GLN A 119 -7.19 31.28 14.27
N SER A 120 -7.68 32.49 14.55
CA SER A 120 -6.84 33.53 15.14
C SER A 120 -6.50 33.17 16.59
N VAL A 121 -5.23 33.29 16.96
CA VAL A 121 -4.73 33.01 18.31
C VAL A 121 -3.94 34.21 18.83
N GLY A 122 -3.98 34.46 20.14
CA GLY A 122 -3.34 35.63 20.75
C GLY A 122 -4.11 36.93 20.55
N GLU A 123 -3.56 38.01 21.11
CA GLU A 123 -4.14 39.36 21.07
C GLU A 123 -3.05 40.41 20.75
N GLY A 124 -3.45 41.57 20.25
CA GLY A 124 -2.56 42.69 19.93
C GLY A 124 -1.42 42.28 18.98
N ASP A 125 -0.19 42.66 19.32
CA ASP A 125 1.00 42.35 18.51
C ASP A 125 1.37 40.86 18.48
N GLN A 126 0.86 40.09 19.45
CA GLN A 126 1.03 38.63 19.50
C GLN A 126 -0.07 37.89 18.73
N LYS A 127 -0.99 38.62 18.06
CA LYS A 127 -2.03 38.01 17.24
C LYS A 127 -1.40 37.27 16.07
N GLY A 128 -1.66 35.97 16.04
CA GLY A 128 -1.22 35.04 15.00
C GLY A 128 -2.35 34.12 14.54
N TYR A 129 -1.99 33.08 13.80
CA TYR A 129 -2.92 32.15 13.19
C TYR A 129 -2.53 30.70 13.48
N ARG A 130 -3.55 29.87 13.68
CA ARG A 130 -3.41 28.43 13.85
C ARG A 130 -4.21 27.71 12.77
N LEU A 131 -3.56 26.83 12.02
CA LEU A 131 -4.23 25.91 11.11
C LEU A 131 -4.53 24.61 11.85
N TRP A 132 -5.78 24.18 11.92
CA TRP A 132 -6.16 22.97 12.66
C TRP A 132 -7.38 22.29 12.05
N GLN A 133 -7.61 21.03 12.47
CA GLN A 133 -8.76 20.25 12.06
C GLN A 133 -9.69 19.99 13.24
N ASP A 134 -10.92 20.48 13.14
CA ASP A 134 -11.93 20.25 14.16
C ASP A 134 -12.48 18.81 14.15
N LEU A 135 -13.15 18.41 15.24
CA LEU A 135 -13.69 17.05 15.36
C LEU A 135 -14.78 16.76 14.31
N LYS A 136 -15.58 17.76 13.95
CA LYS A 136 -16.66 17.62 12.96
C LYS A 136 -16.08 17.39 11.57
N ALA A 137 -15.02 18.11 11.21
CA ALA A 137 -14.27 17.96 9.98
C ALA A 137 -13.58 16.60 9.91
N ARG A 138 -13.01 16.11 11.01
CA ARG A 138 -12.49 14.72 11.10
C ARG A 138 -13.59 13.69 10.84
N GLN A 139 -14.76 13.86 11.47
CA GLN A 139 -15.91 12.97 11.26
C GLN A 139 -16.46 13.05 9.83
N ALA A 140 -16.50 14.23 9.24
CA ALA A 140 -16.91 14.43 7.85
C ALA A 140 -15.93 13.76 6.88
N GLN A 141 -14.62 13.96 7.07
CA GLN A 141 -13.57 13.27 6.30
C GLN A 141 -13.71 11.75 6.42
N GLN A 142 -13.93 11.24 7.63
CA GLN A 142 -14.16 9.82 7.89
C GLN A 142 -15.39 9.28 7.12
N ALA A 143 -16.50 10.00 7.15
CA ALA A 143 -17.72 9.63 6.43
C ALA A 143 -17.56 9.69 4.90
N GLU A 144 -16.86 10.70 4.39
CA GLU A 144 -16.52 10.81 2.96
C GLU A 144 -15.63 9.64 2.54
N ARG A 145 -14.60 9.33 3.33
CA ARG A 145 -13.71 8.19 3.12
C ARG A 145 -14.49 6.88 3.03
N ASP A 146 -15.35 6.60 4.01
CA ASP A 146 -16.14 5.37 4.03
C ASP A 146 -17.16 5.30 2.89
N THR A 147 -17.60 6.45 2.37
CA THR A 147 -18.48 6.52 1.19
C THR A 147 -17.69 6.24 -0.09
N ARG A 148 -16.57 6.94 -0.30
CA ARG A 148 -15.69 6.71 -1.47
C ARG A 148 -15.17 5.28 -1.52
N MET A 149 -14.73 4.72 -0.39
CA MET A 149 -14.27 3.33 -0.34
C MET A 149 -15.35 2.34 -0.78
N ARG A 150 -16.61 2.58 -0.42
CA ARG A 150 -17.74 1.73 -0.86
C ARG A 150 -18.02 1.88 -2.35
N GLU A 151 -17.96 3.11 -2.87
CA GLU A 151 -18.15 3.39 -4.30
C GLU A 151 -17.02 2.80 -5.15
N GLU A 152 -15.77 2.96 -4.72
CA GLU A 152 -14.59 2.35 -5.35
C GLU A 152 -14.68 0.82 -5.33
N LEU A 153 -15.04 0.23 -4.19
CA LEU A 153 -15.19 -1.23 -4.09
C LEU A 153 -16.29 -1.74 -5.03
N LYS A 154 -17.41 -1.01 -5.11
CA LYS A 154 -18.50 -1.33 -6.04
C LYS A 154 -18.04 -1.22 -7.49
N MET A 155 -17.41 -0.12 -7.88
CA MET A 155 -16.90 0.08 -9.25
C MET A 155 -15.85 -0.96 -9.62
N ARG A 156 -14.94 -1.30 -8.70
CA ARG A 156 -13.93 -2.35 -8.87
C ARG A 156 -14.58 -3.72 -9.05
N THR A 157 -15.61 -4.02 -8.27
CA THR A 157 -16.38 -5.27 -8.38
C THR A 157 -17.08 -5.35 -9.73
N GLU A 158 -17.78 -4.29 -10.15
CA GLU A 158 -18.47 -4.23 -11.44
C GLU A 158 -17.49 -4.38 -12.62
N MET A 159 -16.37 -3.65 -12.58
CA MET A 159 -15.32 -3.74 -13.59
C MET A 159 -14.66 -5.13 -13.59
N GLY A 160 -14.45 -5.73 -12.42
CA GLY A 160 -13.85 -7.05 -12.32
C GLY A 160 -14.73 -8.16 -12.82
N VAL A 161 -16.02 -8.12 -12.51
CA VAL A 161 -17.00 -9.06 -13.10
C VAL A 161 -17.02 -8.90 -14.62
N LYS A 162 -17.03 -7.67 -15.14
CA LYS A 162 -16.99 -7.42 -16.58
C LYS A 162 -15.72 -7.99 -17.24
N ASN A 163 -14.56 -7.81 -16.63
CA ASN A 163 -13.30 -8.34 -17.13
C ASN A 163 -13.26 -9.87 -17.08
N ILE A 164 -13.72 -10.48 -15.98
CA ILE A 164 -13.88 -11.93 -15.84
C ILE A 164 -14.78 -12.49 -16.94
N GLN A 165 -15.92 -11.85 -17.20
CA GLN A 165 -16.86 -12.28 -18.25
C GLN A 165 -16.29 -12.13 -19.66
N SER A 166 -15.58 -11.02 -19.92
CA SER A 166 -14.91 -10.79 -21.20
C SER A 166 -13.81 -11.81 -21.44
N PHE A 167 -13.04 -12.15 -20.41
CA PHE A 167 -12.00 -13.17 -20.47
C PHE A 167 -12.60 -14.58 -20.63
N ALA A 168 -13.68 -14.90 -19.91
CA ALA A 168 -14.41 -16.16 -20.06
C ALA A 168 -14.97 -16.36 -21.48
N ALA A 169 -15.37 -15.29 -22.16
CA ALA A 169 -15.88 -15.36 -23.53
C ALA A 169 -14.83 -15.88 -24.53
N LEU A 170 -13.53 -15.75 -24.22
CA LEU A 170 -12.44 -16.28 -25.06
C LEU A 170 -12.51 -17.80 -25.21
N ALA A 171 -13.12 -18.52 -24.26
CA ALA A 171 -13.33 -19.97 -24.32
C ALA A 171 -14.26 -20.44 -25.46
N LYS A 172 -14.97 -19.51 -26.12
CA LYS A 172 -15.97 -19.80 -27.17
C LYS A 172 -15.57 -19.27 -28.54
N ILE A 173 -14.32 -18.87 -28.71
CA ILE A 173 -13.81 -18.27 -29.95
C ILE A 173 -13.77 -19.31 -31.07
N THR A 174 -14.29 -18.93 -32.24
CA THR A 174 -14.29 -19.78 -33.44
C THR A 174 -13.01 -19.57 -34.26
N PRO A 175 -12.66 -20.48 -35.19
CA PRO A 175 -11.51 -20.28 -36.07
C PRO A 175 -11.53 -18.96 -36.87
N LYS A 176 -12.72 -18.48 -37.25
CA LYS A 176 -12.89 -17.19 -37.94
C LYS A 176 -12.53 -16.00 -37.04
N ASP A 177 -12.83 -16.11 -35.75
CA ASP A 177 -12.54 -15.06 -34.78
C ASP A 177 -11.04 -14.93 -34.52
N LEU A 178 -10.26 -16.02 -34.65
CA LEU A 178 -8.80 -16.00 -34.49
C LEU A 178 -8.10 -15.04 -35.46
N GLU A 179 -8.53 -15.02 -36.72
CA GLU A 179 -7.99 -14.10 -37.74
C GLU A 179 -8.24 -12.63 -37.37
N GLN A 180 -9.38 -12.35 -36.72
CA GLN A 180 -9.71 -11.00 -36.26
C GLN A 180 -8.91 -10.63 -35.01
N LEU A 181 -8.78 -11.54 -34.04
CA LEU A 181 -7.99 -11.31 -32.83
C LEU A 181 -6.51 -11.01 -33.15
N GLN A 182 -5.94 -11.65 -34.17
CA GLN A 182 -4.56 -11.37 -34.59
C GLN A 182 -4.34 -9.90 -34.97
N LYS A 183 -5.37 -9.22 -35.45
CA LYS A 183 -5.30 -7.80 -35.82
C LYS A 183 -5.64 -6.89 -34.63
N ASP A 184 -6.65 -7.25 -33.86
CA ASP A 184 -7.29 -6.32 -32.92
C ASP A 184 -6.82 -6.50 -31.48
N ASP A 185 -6.50 -7.74 -31.08
CA ASP A 185 -6.29 -8.12 -29.68
C ASP A 185 -5.25 -9.26 -29.57
N PRO A 186 -3.95 -8.92 -29.64
CA PRO A 186 -2.87 -9.91 -29.55
C PRO A 186 -2.86 -10.64 -28.20
N ALA A 187 -3.38 -10.02 -27.13
CA ALA A 187 -3.49 -10.67 -25.83
C ALA A 187 -4.54 -11.77 -25.83
N ALA A 188 -5.75 -11.47 -26.33
CA ALA A 188 -6.77 -12.49 -26.50
C ALA A 188 -6.28 -13.63 -27.43
N LEU A 189 -5.60 -13.31 -28.54
CA LEU A 189 -5.00 -14.32 -29.42
C LEU A 189 -4.04 -15.25 -28.64
N PHE A 190 -3.15 -14.67 -27.83
CA PHE A 190 -2.23 -15.45 -26.99
C PHE A 190 -2.97 -16.42 -26.08
N PHE A 191 -4.01 -15.94 -25.38
CA PHE A 191 -4.81 -16.74 -24.45
C PHE A 191 -5.75 -17.74 -25.11
N VAL A 192 -5.87 -17.79 -26.44
CA VAL A 192 -6.66 -18.84 -27.12
C VAL A 192 -5.81 -19.79 -27.97
N THR A 193 -4.57 -19.42 -28.28
CA THR A 193 -3.69 -20.23 -29.15
C THR A 193 -2.54 -20.88 -28.41
N THR A 194 -2.06 -20.31 -27.31
CA THR A 194 -0.86 -20.80 -26.62
C THR A 194 -1.18 -22.00 -25.72
N PRO A 195 -0.47 -23.14 -25.86
CA PRO A 195 -0.63 -24.30 -24.98
C PRO A 195 -0.52 -23.92 -23.49
N GLY A 196 -1.37 -24.50 -22.64
CA GLY A 196 -1.48 -24.14 -21.23
C GLY A 196 -2.31 -22.88 -20.98
N PHE A 197 -1.98 -21.77 -21.64
CA PHE A 197 -2.70 -20.51 -21.49
C PHE A 197 -4.11 -20.55 -22.07
N LYS A 198 -4.33 -21.33 -23.14
CA LYS A 198 -5.68 -21.56 -23.70
C LYS A 198 -6.66 -22.22 -22.74
N ALA A 199 -6.17 -22.88 -21.69
CA ALA A 199 -7.02 -23.44 -20.65
C ALA A 199 -7.56 -22.36 -19.68
N MET A 200 -6.90 -21.21 -19.56
CA MET A 200 -7.33 -20.18 -18.61
C MET A 200 -8.74 -19.64 -18.89
N PRO A 201 -9.13 -19.26 -20.12
CA PRO A 201 -10.50 -18.85 -20.40
C PRO A 201 -11.54 -19.90 -20.01
N HIS A 202 -11.25 -21.19 -20.18
CA HIS A 202 -12.13 -22.28 -19.78
C HIS A 202 -12.27 -22.40 -18.25
N LEU A 203 -11.16 -22.24 -17.52
CA LEU A 203 -11.18 -22.18 -16.05
C LEU A 203 -12.05 -21.03 -15.54
N ILE A 204 -11.91 -19.84 -16.13
CA ILE A 204 -12.68 -18.65 -15.75
C ILE A 204 -14.15 -18.77 -16.15
N ALA A 205 -14.45 -19.36 -17.32
CA ALA A 205 -15.82 -19.57 -17.78
C ALA A 205 -16.63 -20.54 -16.90
N ALA A 206 -15.97 -21.34 -16.07
CA ALA A 206 -16.61 -22.25 -15.12
C ALA A 206 -17.08 -21.58 -13.82
N LEU A 207 -16.68 -20.33 -13.56
CA LEU A 207 -17.12 -19.60 -12.38
C LEU A 207 -18.62 -19.26 -12.47
N THR A 208 -19.37 -19.59 -11.43
CA THR A 208 -20.77 -19.13 -11.26
C THR A 208 -20.82 -17.61 -11.08
N PRO A 209 -21.97 -16.95 -11.34
CA PRO A 209 -22.08 -15.50 -11.11
C PRO A 209 -21.68 -15.06 -9.70
N GLN A 210 -22.00 -15.87 -8.67
CA GLN A 210 -21.59 -15.60 -7.28
C GLN A 210 -20.08 -15.71 -7.11
N GLN A 211 -19.45 -16.73 -7.72
CA GLN A 211 -18.00 -16.87 -7.71
C GLN A 211 -17.31 -15.75 -8.49
N GLN A 212 -17.90 -15.24 -9.58
CA GLN A 212 -17.34 -14.10 -10.31
C GLN A 212 -17.27 -12.85 -9.44
N VAL A 213 -18.28 -12.61 -8.58
CA VAL A 213 -18.26 -11.51 -7.60
C VAL A 213 -17.22 -11.76 -6.50
N LEU A 214 -17.14 -12.98 -5.95
CA LEU A 214 -16.11 -13.32 -4.96
C LEU A 214 -14.69 -13.19 -5.54
N ALA A 215 -14.52 -13.48 -6.83
CA ALA A 215 -13.25 -13.34 -7.52
C ALA A 215 -12.77 -11.89 -7.66
N THR A 216 -13.60 -10.88 -7.34
CA THR A 216 -13.20 -9.48 -7.26
C THR A 216 -12.93 -9.00 -5.83
N THR A 217 -12.93 -9.90 -4.85
CA THR A 217 -12.60 -9.60 -3.44
C THR A 217 -11.30 -10.27 -3.02
N LYS A 218 -10.78 -9.93 -1.83
CA LYS A 218 -9.54 -10.54 -1.31
C LYS A 218 -9.73 -12.02 -0.96
N GLU A 219 -10.95 -12.41 -0.61
CA GLU A 219 -11.32 -13.80 -0.27
C GLU A 219 -11.27 -14.70 -1.50
N GLY A 220 -11.68 -14.17 -2.66
CA GLY A 220 -11.65 -14.88 -3.93
C GLY A 220 -12.73 -15.96 -4.07
N ALA A 221 -12.90 -16.43 -5.30
CA ALA A 221 -13.56 -17.69 -5.58
C ALA A 221 -12.56 -18.84 -5.50
N ARG A 222 -12.96 -19.90 -4.81
CA ARG A 222 -12.13 -21.08 -4.57
C ARG A 222 -12.87 -22.32 -5.03
N ILE A 223 -12.19 -23.18 -5.78
CA ILE A 223 -12.75 -24.45 -6.28
C ILE A 223 -11.73 -25.53 -6.03
N ARG A 224 -12.06 -26.54 -5.22
CA ARG A 224 -11.15 -27.66 -4.97
C ARG A 224 -11.13 -28.56 -6.21
N TYR A 225 -9.95 -29.06 -6.57
CA TYR A 225 -9.79 -29.91 -7.75
C TYR A 225 -10.74 -31.12 -7.76
N LYS A 226 -10.97 -31.75 -6.60
CA LYS A 226 -11.88 -32.90 -6.43
C LYS A 226 -13.36 -32.56 -6.66
N GLU A 227 -13.73 -31.29 -6.51
CA GLU A 227 -15.10 -30.79 -6.69
C GLU A 227 -15.34 -30.34 -8.14
N MET A 228 -14.28 -30.22 -8.94
CA MET A 228 -14.36 -29.82 -10.34
C MET A 228 -14.91 -30.95 -11.23
N PRO A 229 -15.78 -30.64 -12.21
CA PRO A 229 -16.11 -31.57 -13.29
C PRO A 229 -14.87 -32.00 -14.09
N GLU A 230 -14.87 -33.18 -14.70
CA GLU A 230 -13.72 -33.71 -15.46
C GLU A 230 -13.17 -32.74 -16.53
N PRO A 231 -14.00 -32.03 -17.34
CA PRO A 231 -13.47 -31.07 -18.31
C PRO A 231 -12.71 -29.91 -17.65
N LEU A 232 -13.14 -29.49 -16.46
CA LEU A 232 -12.49 -28.42 -15.72
C LEU A 232 -11.19 -28.91 -15.07
N GLN A 233 -11.17 -30.14 -14.56
CA GLN A 233 -9.94 -30.80 -14.10
C GLN A 233 -8.89 -30.92 -15.20
N ALA A 234 -9.32 -31.30 -16.41
CA ALA A 234 -8.44 -31.39 -17.58
C ALA A 234 -7.86 -30.00 -17.95
N SER A 235 -8.69 -28.96 -17.93
CA SER A 235 -8.26 -27.58 -18.15
C SER A 235 -7.23 -27.12 -17.10
N LEU A 236 -7.44 -27.46 -15.83
CA LEU A 236 -6.49 -27.10 -14.76
C LEU A 236 -5.14 -27.80 -14.96
N LYS A 237 -5.16 -29.08 -15.32
CA LYS A 237 -3.95 -29.85 -15.64
C LYS A 237 -3.19 -29.24 -16.81
N GLU A 238 -3.90 -28.90 -17.87
CA GLU A 238 -3.29 -28.26 -19.05
C GLU A 238 -2.64 -26.92 -18.66
N TYR A 239 -3.35 -26.09 -17.91
CA TYR A 239 -2.83 -24.80 -17.42
C TYR A 239 -1.54 -24.97 -16.60
N VAL A 240 -1.56 -25.81 -15.57
CA VAL A 240 -0.39 -26.05 -14.70
C VAL A 240 0.79 -26.58 -15.51
N ASN A 241 0.56 -27.54 -16.41
CA ASN A 241 1.64 -28.10 -17.23
C ASN A 241 2.25 -27.05 -18.17
N GLY A 242 1.44 -26.21 -18.81
CA GLY A 242 1.96 -25.14 -19.66
C GLY A 242 2.67 -24.04 -18.88
N MET A 243 2.24 -23.75 -17.64
CA MET A 243 2.96 -22.84 -16.76
C MET A 243 4.33 -23.40 -16.35
N LEU A 244 4.41 -24.69 -16.03
CA LEU A 244 5.68 -25.36 -15.73
C LEU A 244 6.62 -25.35 -16.94
N ASP A 245 6.11 -25.61 -18.14
CA ASP A 245 6.89 -25.49 -19.40
C ASP A 245 7.41 -24.07 -19.60
N LEU A 246 6.58 -23.04 -19.37
CA LEU A 246 7.03 -21.65 -19.43
C LEU A 246 8.16 -21.39 -18.43
N VAL A 247 8.00 -21.77 -17.16
CA VAL A 247 9.03 -21.57 -16.13
C VAL A 247 10.35 -22.25 -16.52
N GLN A 248 10.30 -23.46 -17.07
CA GLN A 248 11.48 -24.17 -17.58
C GLN A 248 12.17 -23.42 -18.73
N LYS A 249 11.40 -22.78 -19.62
CA LYS A 249 11.94 -21.92 -20.69
C LYS A 249 12.59 -20.65 -20.15
N LEU A 250 12.00 -20.02 -19.13
CA LEU A 250 12.51 -18.76 -18.54
C LEU A 250 13.76 -18.96 -17.69
N ALA A 251 13.85 -20.10 -17.03
CA ALA A 251 14.98 -20.46 -16.20
C ALA A 251 15.57 -21.77 -16.71
N PRO A 252 16.37 -21.77 -17.80
CA PRO A 252 17.02 -22.99 -18.28
C PRO A 252 17.90 -23.64 -17.21
N ALA A 253 18.45 -22.84 -16.28
CA ALA A 253 19.18 -23.34 -15.11
C ALA A 253 18.29 -24.10 -14.11
N ALA A 254 16.97 -23.85 -14.10
CA ALA A 254 16.00 -24.62 -13.32
C ALA A 254 15.67 -25.98 -13.97
N ASN A 255 16.13 -26.27 -15.21
CA ASN A 255 15.93 -27.57 -15.85
C ASN A 255 16.61 -28.74 -15.11
N THR A 256 17.51 -28.46 -14.16
CA THR A 256 18.09 -29.47 -13.27
C THR A 256 17.19 -29.80 -12.07
N ILE A 257 16.14 -29.02 -11.83
CA ILE A 257 15.20 -29.24 -10.72
C ILE A 257 14.11 -30.19 -11.22
N THR A 258 14.24 -31.47 -10.87
CA THR A 258 13.13 -32.42 -11.03
C THR A 258 11.98 -31.98 -10.14
N LEU A 259 10.93 -31.45 -10.74
CA LEU A 259 9.75 -31.04 -9.99
C LEU A 259 8.98 -32.30 -9.57
N PRO A 260 8.59 -32.43 -8.28
CA PRO A 260 7.71 -33.50 -7.87
C PRO A 260 6.39 -33.40 -8.65
N GLU A 261 5.76 -34.54 -8.92
CA GLU A 261 4.43 -34.53 -9.51
C GLU A 261 3.46 -33.74 -8.63
N PRO A 262 2.63 -32.85 -9.20
CA PRO A 262 1.64 -32.09 -8.45
C PRO A 262 0.68 -33.01 -7.69
N ASP A 263 0.47 -32.77 -6.40
CA ASP A 263 -0.55 -33.48 -5.61
C ASP A 263 -1.94 -32.91 -5.90
N TRP A 264 -2.54 -33.38 -6.99
CA TRP A 264 -3.87 -32.97 -7.44
C TRP A 264 -4.97 -33.13 -6.37
N ASN A 265 -4.77 -33.97 -5.35
CA ASN A 265 -5.76 -34.10 -4.27
C ASN A 265 -5.87 -32.87 -3.40
N ARG A 266 -4.83 -32.03 -3.39
CA ARG A 266 -4.71 -30.79 -2.62
C ARG A 266 -4.87 -29.54 -3.47
N GLY A 267 -4.94 -29.69 -4.79
CA GLY A 267 -5.09 -28.57 -5.72
C GLY A 267 -6.36 -27.77 -5.48
N VAL A 268 -6.22 -26.45 -5.37
CA VAL A 268 -7.32 -25.49 -5.31
C VAL A 268 -7.10 -24.43 -6.38
N LEU A 269 -8.05 -24.28 -7.29
CA LEU A 269 -8.10 -23.11 -8.17
C LEU A 269 -8.62 -21.93 -7.36
N VAL A 270 -7.88 -20.83 -7.36
CA VAL A 270 -8.28 -19.60 -6.71
C VAL A 270 -8.29 -18.48 -7.72
N VAL A 271 -9.41 -17.76 -7.80
CA VAL A 271 -9.52 -16.53 -8.56
C VAL A 271 -9.88 -15.43 -7.58
N GLN A 272 -9.05 -14.41 -7.41
CA GLN A 272 -9.24 -13.38 -6.37
C GLN A 272 -8.82 -12.00 -6.87
N ALA A 273 -9.17 -10.94 -6.15
CA ALA A 273 -8.61 -9.63 -6.42
C ALA A 273 -7.10 -9.64 -6.20
N PRO A 274 -6.29 -8.99 -7.06
CA PRO A 274 -4.86 -8.87 -6.83
C PRO A 274 -4.60 -8.20 -5.49
N THR A 275 -3.61 -8.72 -4.78
CA THR A 275 -3.13 -8.12 -3.53
C THR A 275 -2.53 -6.75 -3.81
N TYR A 276 -2.54 -5.88 -2.80
CA TYR A 276 -1.94 -4.56 -2.98
C TYR A 276 -0.46 -4.63 -3.31
N GLU A 277 0.28 -5.59 -2.76
CA GLU A 277 1.69 -5.79 -3.08
C GLU A 277 1.89 -5.98 -4.59
N GLN A 278 1.06 -6.79 -5.22
CA GLN A 278 1.07 -6.97 -6.68
C GLN A 278 0.62 -5.72 -7.45
N ILE A 279 -0.39 -5.00 -6.96
CA ILE A 279 -0.82 -3.72 -7.59
C ILE A 279 0.30 -2.68 -7.48
N SER A 280 0.97 -2.60 -6.34
CA SER A 280 2.02 -1.62 -6.05
C SER A 280 3.29 -1.90 -6.87
N THR A 281 3.65 -3.17 -7.06
CA THR A 281 4.78 -3.55 -7.93
C THR A 281 4.48 -3.26 -9.40
N MET A 282 3.20 -3.25 -9.80
CA MET A 282 2.77 -2.92 -11.16
C MET A 282 2.38 -1.43 -11.34
N GLY A 283 2.45 -0.64 -10.26
CA GLY A 283 1.85 0.69 -10.18
C GLY A 283 0.32 0.61 -10.17
N SER A 284 -0.36 1.48 -9.40
CA SER A 284 -1.83 1.61 -9.33
C SER A 284 -2.54 1.91 -10.66
N VAL A 285 -1.78 1.88 -11.73
CA VAL A 285 -2.02 2.29 -13.10
C VAL A 285 -2.54 1.12 -13.93
N VAL A 286 -2.25 -0.13 -13.52
CA VAL A 286 -2.81 -1.32 -14.18
C VAL A 286 -4.18 -1.66 -13.60
N PRO A 287 -5.26 -1.66 -14.40
CA PRO A 287 -6.59 -2.07 -13.96
C PRO A 287 -6.66 -3.59 -13.87
N LEU A 288 -5.83 -4.18 -13.00
CA LEU A 288 -5.93 -5.58 -12.63
C LEU A 288 -7.16 -5.75 -11.75
N THR A 289 -8.11 -6.52 -12.25
CA THR A 289 -9.35 -6.75 -11.52
C THR A 289 -9.31 -8.01 -10.69
N SER A 290 -8.70 -9.06 -11.23
CA SER A 290 -8.56 -10.34 -10.58
C SER A 290 -7.27 -11.03 -11.00
N GLU A 291 -6.91 -12.09 -10.33
CA GLU A 291 -5.81 -12.99 -10.65
C GLU A 291 -6.26 -14.44 -10.50
N LEU A 292 -5.68 -15.31 -11.30
CA LEU A 292 -5.83 -16.75 -11.21
C LEU A 292 -4.54 -17.33 -10.62
N LYS A 293 -4.68 -18.14 -9.57
CA LYS A 293 -3.59 -18.91 -8.96
C LYS A 293 -4.06 -20.33 -8.67
N VAL A 294 -3.10 -21.23 -8.46
CA VAL A 294 -3.36 -22.61 -8.07
C VAL A 294 -2.59 -22.89 -6.80
N GLU A 295 -3.31 -23.26 -5.74
CA GLU A 295 -2.70 -23.54 -4.43
C GLU A 295 -2.68 -25.04 -4.13
N GLY A 296 -1.73 -25.46 -3.29
CA GLY A 296 -1.66 -26.81 -2.75
C GLY A 296 -1.01 -27.84 -3.67
N LEU A 297 -0.48 -27.43 -4.83
CA LEU A 297 0.19 -28.32 -5.78
C LEU A 297 1.71 -28.34 -5.61
N GLY A 298 2.26 -27.42 -4.81
CA GLY A 298 3.67 -27.36 -4.44
C GLY A 298 4.26 -25.96 -4.64
N PRO A 299 5.40 -25.64 -4.01
CA PRO A 299 5.87 -24.26 -3.87
C PRO A 299 6.05 -23.50 -5.18
N LEU A 300 6.52 -24.19 -6.24
CA LEU A 300 6.71 -23.54 -7.53
C LEU A 300 5.38 -23.20 -8.22
N VAL A 301 4.42 -24.11 -8.16
CA VAL A 301 3.09 -23.90 -8.77
C VAL A 301 2.30 -22.88 -7.96
N ASP A 302 2.38 -22.95 -6.63
CA ASP A 302 1.70 -22.04 -5.71
C ASP A 302 2.21 -20.58 -5.85
N ALA A 303 3.44 -20.39 -6.34
CA ALA A 303 4.01 -19.07 -6.63
C ALA A 303 3.53 -18.49 -7.97
N ILE A 304 2.92 -19.28 -8.85
CA ILE A 304 2.48 -18.83 -10.16
C ILE A 304 1.12 -18.17 -10.06
N THR A 305 1.07 -16.90 -10.45
CA THR A 305 -0.15 -16.11 -10.48
C THR A 305 -0.28 -15.43 -11.83
N MET A 306 -1.47 -15.52 -12.44
CA MET A 306 -1.76 -14.90 -13.73
C MET A 306 -2.84 -13.83 -13.59
N PRO A 307 -2.57 -12.58 -14.02
CA PRO A 307 -3.57 -11.52 -13.93
C PRO A 307 -4.71 -11.75 -14.92
N ILE A 308 -5.92 -11.37 -14.51
CA ILE A 308 -7.11 -11.23 -15.35
C ILE A 308 -7.35 -9.74 -15.56
N PHE A 309 -7.35 -9.34 -16.83
CA PHE A 309 -7.46 -7.95 -17.26
C PHE A 309 -8.29 -7.86 -18.54
N ASP A 310 -8.71 -6.64 -18.89
CA ASP A 310 -9.29 -6.36 -20.21
C ASP A 310 -8.20 -6.47 -21.29
N THR A 311 -8.28 -7.51 -22.11
CA THR A 311 -7.30 -7.80 -23.18
C THR A 311 -7.22 -6.69 -24.21
N LYS A 312 -8.32 -5.93 -24.39
CA LYS A 312 -8.40 -4.80 -25.34
C LYS A 312 -7.83 -3.50 -24.78
N SER A 313 -7.62 -3.41 -23.47
CA SER A 313 -7.02 -2.23 -22.86
C SER A 313 -5.59 -2.01 -23.41
N PRO A 314 -5.06 -0.77 -23.41
CA PRO A 314 -3.67 -0.51 -23.79
C PRO A 314 -2.68 -1.42 -23.05
N ILE A 315 -2.92 -1.62 -21.76
CA ILE A 315 -2.09 -2.48 -20.92
C ILE A 315 -2.30 -3.96 -21.26
N GLY A 316 -3.53 -4.39 -21.54
CA GLY A 316 -3.80 -5.74 -21.99
C GLY A 316 -3.03 -6.09 -23.27
N ARG A 317 -3.05 -5.18 -24.26
CA ARG A 317 -2.26 -5.33 -25.50
C ARG A 317 -0.76 -5.37 -25.24
N MET A 318 -0.25 -4.54 -24.33
CA MET A 318 1.16 -4.55 -23.91
C MET A 318 1.53 -5.91 -23.28
N ILE A 319 0.74 -6.41 -22.32
CA ILE A 319 0.96 -7.71 -21.68
C ILE A 319 0.91 -8.83 -22.72
N GLY A 320 -0.07 -8.81 -23.63
CA GLY A 320 -0.18 -9.78 -24.73
C GLY A 320 1.08 -9.83 -25.60
N LYS A 321 1.58 -8.67 -26.05
CA LYS A 321 2.83 -8.61 -26.81
C LYS A 321 4.02 -9.18 -26.02
N ALA A 322 4.14 -8.82 -24.75
CA ALA A 322 5.22 -9.29 -23.89
C ALA A 322 5.18 -10.81 -23.70
N LEU A 323 3.99 -11.37 -23.46
CA LEU A 323 3.78 -12.82 -23.33
C LEU A 323 4.10 -13.56 -24.64
N THR A 324 3.67 -13.03 -25.79
CA THR A 324 3.99 -13.63 -27.10
C THR A 324 5.50 -13.65 -27.32
N GLN A 325 6.18 -12.52 -27.14
CA GLN A 325 7.64 -12.43 -27.30
C GLN A 325 8.36 -13.37 -26.32
N LEU A 326 7.86 -13.50 -25.10
CA LEU A 326 8.40 -14.43 -24.11
C LEU A 326 8.30 -15.89 -24.57
N THR A 327 7.16 -16.29 -25.13
CA THR A 327 6.99 -17.65 -25.68
C THR A 327 7.81 -17.90 -26.93
N GLU A 328 8.17 -16.84 -27.66
CA GLU A 328 9.11 -16.88 -28.79
C GLU A 328 10.59 -16.90 -28.34
N GLY A 329 10.86 -16.86 -27.03
CA GLY A 329 12.21 -16.96 -26.45
C GLY A 329 12.93 -15.63 -26.28
N ALA A 330 12.21 -14.49 -26.31
CA ALA A 330 12.81 -13.19 -26.03
C ALA A 330 13.40 -13.15 -24.59
N PRO A 331 14.61 -12.57 -24.39
CA PRO A 331 15.18 -12.42 -23.07
C PRO A 331 14.28 -11.55 -22.16
N VAL A 332 14.06 -11.97 -20.91
CA VAL A 332 13.24 -11.25 -19.92
C VAL A 332 13.63 -9.78 -19.79
N GLN A 333 14.92 -9.46 -19.86
CA GLN A 333 15.40 -8.08 -19.78
C GLN A 333 14.95 -7.20 -20.97
N SER A 334 14.88 -7.77 -22.18
CA SER A 334 14.36 -7.05 -23.35
C SER A 334 12.86 -6.77 -23.22
N LEU A 335 12.11 -7.70 -22.63
CA LEU A 335 10.68 -7.52 -22.33
C LEU A 335 10.45 -6.43 -21.30
N GLN A 336 11.25 -6.38 -20.24
CA GLN A 336 11.16 -5.32 -19.24
C GLN A 336 11.33 -3.93 -19.87
N ILE A 337 12.28 -3.78 -20.78
CA ILE A 337 12.50 -2.52 -21.52
C ILE A 337 11.30 -2.21 -22.42
N ALA A 338 10.86 -3.16 -23.24
CA ALA A 338 9.72 -2.97 -24.15
C ALA A 338 8.41 -2.66 -23.40
N MET A 339 8.16 -3.34 -22.27
CA MET A 339 7.01 -3.07 -21.41
C MET A 339 7.12 -1.67 -20.77
N ALA A 340 8.30 -1.26 -20.31
CA ALA A 340 8.49 0.09 -19.77
C ALA A 340 8.22 1.18 -20.81
N GLU A 341 8.65 0.98 -22.06
CA GLU A 341 8.41 1.90 -23.18
C GLU A 341 6.92 1.96 -23.57
N GLU A 342 6.27 0.81 -23.76
CA GLU A 342 4.84 0.76 -24.10
C GLU A 342 3.96 1.28 -22.94
N PHE A 343 4.37 1.04 -21.69
CA PHE A 343 3.73 1.63 -20.52
C PHE A 343 3.87 3.15 -20.52
N ALA A 344 5.08 3.68 -20.70
CA ALA A 344 5.31 5.12 -20.78
C ALA A 344 4.50 5.76 -21.91
N LYS A 345 4.43 5.11 -23.08
CA LYS A 345 3.59 5.54 -24.21
C LYS A 345 2.10 5.49 -23.88
N SER A 346 1.63 4.42 -23.24
CA SER A 346 0.23 4.27 -22.83
C SER A 346 -0.16 5.35 -21.84
N VAL A 347 0.68 5.64 -20.84
CA VAL A 347 0.47 6.74 -19.90
C VAL A 347 0.46 8.09 -20.63
N ALA A 348 1.41 8.35 -21.52
CA ALA A 348 1.46 9.60 -22.30
C ALA A 348 0.20 9.79 -23.16
N GLN A 349 -0.44 8.70 -23.59
CA GLN A 349 -1.72 8.68 -24.29
C GLN A 349 -2.95 8.68 -23.36
N GLY A 350 -2.76 8.92 -22.05
CA GLY A 350 -3.82 8.96 -21.06
C GLY A 350 -4.36 7.58 -20.65
N MET A 351 -3.66 6.49 -20.93
CA MET A 351 -4.09 5.10 -20.67
C MET A 351 -5.46 4.74 -21.26
N GLY A 352 -5.82 5.34 -22.39
CA GLY A 352 -7.15 5.15 -22.97
C GLY A 352 -8.23 6.02 -22.31
N VAL A 353 -7.87 6.90 -21.37
CA VAL A 353 -8.66 8.09 -21.09
C VAL A 353 -8.45 9.04 -22.27
N GLU A 354 -9.56 9.38 -22.93
CA GLU A 354 -9.55 10.37 -24.01
C GLU A 354 -8.85 11.65 -23.50
N PRO A 355 -7.94 12.25 -24.28
CA PRO A 355 -7.27 13.48 -23.86
C PRO A 355 -8.33 14.49 -23.42
N PRO A 356 -8.15 15.15 -22.26
CA PRO A 356 -9.14 16.12 -21.82
C PRO A 356 -9.27 17.20 -22.89
N ALA A 357 -10.49 17.68 -23.08
CA ALA A 357 -10.73 18.84 -23.92
C ALA A 357 -9.81 19.99 -23.49
N ALA A 358 -9.28 20.71 -24.46
CA ALA A 358 -8.43 21.86 -24.17
C ALA A 358 -9.22 22.87 -23.33
N PRO A 359 -8.67 23.37 -22.21
CA PRO A 359 -9.36 24.37 -21.40
C PRO A 359 -9.37 25.73 -22.11
N ASP A 360 -10.32 26.58 -21.75
CA ASP A 360 -10.41 27.95 -22.28
C ASP A 360 -9.33 28.89 -21.74
N ASP A 361 -8.63 28.47 -20.68
CA ASP A 361 -7.58 29.27 -20.04
C ASP A 361 -6.32 29.34 -20.92
N PRO A 362 -5.97 30.52 -21.46
CA PRO A 362 -4.85 30.67 -22.38
C PRO A 362 -3.49 30.37 -21.72
N GLU A 363 -3.39 30.49 -20.39
CA GLU A 363 -2.17 30.13 -19.69
C GLU A 363 -1.93 28.62 -19.69
N LEU A 364 -2.99 27.82 -19.57
CA LEU A 364 -2.89 26.36 -19.59
C LEU A 364 -2.61 25.80 -20.99
N LEU A 365 -2.83 26.61 -22.04
CA LEU A 365 -2.52 26.27 -23.43
C LEU A 365 -1.04 26.52 -23.79
N LYS A 366 -0.28 27.25 -22.97
CA LYS A 366 1.15 27.46 -23.19
C LYS A 366 1.88 26.12 -23.16
N THR A 367 2.83 25.96 -24.08
CA THR A 367 3.66 24.75 -24.15
C THR A 367 4.89 24.94 -23.28
N VAL A 368 5.24 23.94 -22.49
CA VAL A 368 6.42 23.93 -21.63
C VAL A 368 7.31 22.75 -21.98
N LYS A 369 8.63 22.98 -21.93
CA LYS A 369 9.61 21.91 -22.02
C LYS A 369 9.89 21.40 -20.62
N PHE A 370 9.36 20.21 -20.33
CA PHE A 370 9.51 19.56 -19.04
C PHE A 370 10.52 18.40 -19.18
N GLN A 371 11.48 18.31 -18.26
CA GLN A 371 12.44 17.22 -18.21
C GLN A 371 12.55 16.75 -16.76
N GLY A 372 11.83 15.68 -16.43
CA GLY A 372 12.03 14.97 -15.17
C GLY A 372 13.38 14.25 -15.18
N LYS A 373 14.07 14.19 -14.04
CA LYS A 373 15.17 13.24 -13.84
C LYS A 373 14.57 11.83 -13.73
N SER A 374 15.29 10.81 -14.22
CA SER A 374 14.79 9.41 -14.28
C SER A 374 14.19 8.91 -12.95
N TRP A 375 14.71 9.33 -11.80
CA TRP A 375 14.20 8.92 -10.48
C TRP A 375 13.60 10.06 -9.66
N ALA A 376 12.85 10.97 -10.29
CA ALA A 376 12.25 12.09 -9.58
C ALA A 376 11.07 11.65 -8.70
N SER A 377 11.15 11.95 -7.41
CA SER A 377 10.01 11.93 -6.48
C SER A 377 8.97 13.00 -6.88
N LEU A 378 7.74 12.89 -6.38
CA LEU A 378 6.65 13.80 -6.72
C LEU A 378 7.02 15.28 -6.47
N ASP A 379 7.65 15.57 -5.34
CA ASP A 379 8.12 16.92 -5.00
C ASP A 379 9.11 17.48 -6.04
N ASN A 380 10.07 16.66 -6.49
CA ASN A 380 11.01 17.05 -7.55
C ASN A 380 10.32 17.29 -8.90
N LEU A 381 9.31 16.48 -9.23
CA LEU A 381 8.52 16.66 -10.46
C LEU A 381 7.70 17.95 -10.42
N VAL A 382 7.08 18.24 -9.28
CA VAL A 382 6.27 19.45 -9.08
C VAL A 382 7.16 20.69 -9.10
N GLU A 383 8.35 20.65 -8.48
CA GLU A 383 9.33 21.73 -8.54
C GLU A 383 9.77 22.01 -9.98
N ALA A 384 10.18 20.97 -10.70
CA ALA A 384 10.61 21.11 -12.08
C ALA A 384 9.49 21.65 -12.98
N PHE A 385 8.23 21.27 -12.71
CA PHE A 385 7.08 21.78 -13.43
C PHE A 385 6.75 23.24 -13.08
N HIS A 386 6.85 23.63 -11.81
CA HIS A 386 6.78 25.03 -11.39
C HIS A 386 7.81 25.88 -12.14
N ASN A 387 9.08 25.44 -12.14
CA ASN A 387 10.17 26.15 -12.81
C ASN A 387 9.98 26.26 -14.33
N ALA A 388 9.46 25.21 -14.97
CA ALA A 388 9.23 25.21 -16.42
C ALA A 388 8.01 26.05 -16.84
N SER A 389 6.95 26.06 -16.03
CA SER A 389 5.68 26.72 -16.35
C SER A 389 5.57 28.16 -15.83
N GLY A 390 6.32 28.50 -14.78
CA GLY A 390 6.18 29.76 -14.05
C GLY A 390 4.89 29.87 -13.23
N LEU A 391 4.08 28.81 -13.14
CA LEU A 391 2.84 28.79 -12.37
C LEU A 391 3.11 28.61 -10.88
N ASN A 392 2.32 29.24 -10.02
CA ASN A 392 2.32 28.95 -8.60
C ASN A 392 1.61 27.61 -8.34
N ILE A 393 2.21 26.72 -7.55
CA ILE A 393 1.71 25.37 -7.33
C ILE A 393 1.71 25.03 -5.85
N ILE A 394 0.59 24.50 -5.38
CA ILE A 394 0.42 23.93 -4.04
C ILE A 394 -0.19 22.54 -4.19
N THR A 395 0.41 21.51 -3.60
CA THR A 395 -0.09 20.14 -3.72
C THR A 395 0.17 19.29 -2.49
N ASP A 396 -0.69 18.30 -2.27
CA ASP A 396 -0.44 17.24 -1.30
C ASP A 396 0.79 16.41 -1.73
N ASN A 397 1.56 15.90 -0.76
CA ASN A 397 2.66 14.97 -1.01
C ASN A 397 2.47 13.67 -0.22
N LEU A 398 1.28 13.07 -0.37
CA LEU A 398 0.90 11.86 0.36
C LEU A 398 1.65 10.61 -0.16
N PRO A 399 1.85 9.57 0.69
CA PRO A 399 2.53 8.35 0.28
C PRO A 399 1.90 7.72 -0.96
N ASN A 400 2.72 7.39 -1.95
CA ASN A 400 2.30 6.72 -3.18
C ASN A 400 3.30 5.58 -3.50
N PRO A 401 3.21 4.44 -2.79
CA PRO A 401 4.18 3.37 -2.96
C PRO A 401 4.04 2.75 -4.36
N GLY A 402 5.16 2.30 -4.93
CA GLY A 402 5.21 1.76 -6.29
C GLY A 402 5.35 2.80 -7.41
N MET A 403 5.18 4.09 -7.12
CA MET A 403 5.30 5.18 -8.10
C MET A 403 6.66 5.87 -8.06
N GLN A 404 7.72 5.15 -7.72
CA GLN A 404 9.10 5.64 -7.79
C GLN A 404 9.85 4.79 -8.82
N GLY A 405 10.21 5.38 -9.95
CA GLY A 405 10.95 4.64 -10.98
C GLY A 405 11.28 5.42 -12.26
N PRO A 406 12.25 4.89 -13.05
CA PRO A 406 12.79 5.48 -14.27
C PRO A 406 11.74 5.81 -15.34
N SER A 407 10.62 5.09 -15.32
CA SER A 407 9.55 5.20 -16.31
C SER A 407 8.76 6.51 -16.23
N LEU A 408 8.66 7.14 -15.05
CA LEU A 408 7.84 8.36 -14.89
C LEU A 408 8.48 9.57 -15.57
N ALA A 409 9.80 9.70 -15.49
CA ALA A 409 10.51 10.79 -16.15
C ALA A 409 10.31 10.79 -17.67
N ALA A 410 10.26 9.61 -18.29
CA ALA A 410 10.06 9.46 -19.72
C ALA A 410 8.68 9.96 -20.17
N VAL A 411 7.64 9.74 -19.36
CA VAL A 411 6.28 10.28 -19.63
C VAL A 411 6.30 11.81 -19.73
N PHE A 412 7.15 12.42 -18.92
CA PHE A 412 7.24 13.84 -18.73
C PHE A 412 8.32 14.53 -19.59
N ALA A 413 9.19 13.75 -20.24
CA ALA A 413 10.31 14.24 -21.05
C ALA A 413 9.88 14.69 -22.46
N SER A 414 8.79 15.47 -22.56
CA SER A 414 8.30 16.00 -23.82
C SER A 414 7.86 17.46 -23.69
N GLU A 415 7.92 18.18 -24.81
CA GLU A 415 7.31 19.48 -24.93
C GLU A 415 5.79 19.29 -25.04
N ALA A 416 5.04 19.83 -24.08
CA ALA A 416 3.59 19.65 -24.04
C ALA A 416 2.88 20.90 -23.51
N PRO A 417 1.63 21.15 -23.92
CA PRO A 417 0.77 22.14 -23.27
C PRO A 417 0.63 21.84 -21.77
N ILE A 418 0.64 22.89 -20.95
CA ILE A 418 0.54 22.82 -19.48
C ILE A 418 -0.62 21.93 -19.03
N TYR A 419 -1.82 22.07 -19.63
CA TYR A 419 -2.97 21.24 -19.26
C TYR A 419 -2.74 19.73 -19.46
N ARG A 420 -1.93 19.33 -20.45
CA ARG A 420 -1.58 17.92 -20.68
C ARG A 420 -0.60 17.40 -19.65
N VAL A 421 0.33 18.25 -19.19
CA VAL A 421 1.24 17.91 -18.09
C VAL A 421 0.44 17.73 -16.80
N LEU A 422 -0.51 18.63 -16.50
CA LEU A 422 -1.43 18.50 -15.37
C LEU A 422 -2.29 17.23 -15.45
N HIS A 423 -2.79 16.89 -16.65
CA HIS A 423 -3.50 15.62 -16.87
C HIS A 423 -2.60 14.40 -16.62
N SER A 424 -1.31 14.50 -16.93
CA SER A 424 -0.35 13.43 -16.64
C SER A 424 -0.14 13.27 -15.13
N PHE A 425 -0.11 14.36 -14.35
CA PHE A 425 -0.13 14.29 -12.89
C PHE A 425 -1.39 13.61 -12.36
N LYS A 426 -2.56 13.92 -12.92
CA LYS A 426 -3.83 13.25 -12.60
C LYS A 426 -3.78 11.75 -12.90
N ALA A 427 -3.34 11.37 -14.10
CA ALA A 427 -3.32 9.98 -14.54
C ALA A 427 -2.31 9.12 -13.75
N LEU A 428 -1.14 9.67 -13.43
CA LEU A 428 -0.06 8.95 -12.75
C LEU A 428 -0.22 8.95 -11.24
N PHE A 429 -0.47 10.12 -10.63
CA PHE A 429 -0.45 10.27 -9.19
C PHE A 429 -1.85 10.37 -8.58
N GLY A 430 -2.91 10.42 -9.40
CA GLY A 430 -4.28 10.66 -8.92
C GLY A 430 -4.51 12.09 -8.47
N LEU A 431 -3.67 13.04 -8.90
CA LEU A 431 -3.77 14.45 -8.47
C LEU A 431 -4.83 15.20 -9.30
N GLU A 432 -5.97 15.48 -8.70
CA GLU A 432 -6.98 16.38 -9.25
C GLU A 432 -6.51 17.83 -9.08
N TYR A 433 -6.60 18.65 -10.13
CA TYR A 433 -6.11 20.03 -10.10
C TYR A 433 -7.24 21.04 -10.27
N VAL A 434 -7.10 22.17 -9.59
CA VAL A 434 -7.95 23.36 -9.74
C VAL A 434 -7.03 24.58 -9.87
N LYS A 435 -7.33 25.46 -10.83
CA LYS A 435 -6.69 26.77 -10.92
C LYS A 435 -7.60 27.83 -10.30
N GLU A 436 -7.12 28.53 -9.29
CA GLU A 436 -7.85 29.59 -8.60
C GLU A 436 -6.86 30.68 -8.19
N ASP A 437 -7.19 31.96 -8.42
CA ASP A 437 -6.37 33.11 -8.02
C ASP A 437 -4.90 33.04 -8.47
N GLY A 438 -4.64 32.47 -9.65
CA GLY A 438 -3.29 32.32 -10.20
C GLY A 438 -2.44 31.23 -9.54
N ILE A 439 -3.05 30.34 -8.74
CA ILE A 439 -2.41 29.19 -8.10
C ILE A 439 -3.07 27.91 -8.63
N ILE A 440 -2.23 26.94 -8.99
CA ILE A 440 -2.66 25.57 -9.26
C ILE A 440 -2.61 24.80 -7.95
N ARG A 441 -3.78 24.40 -7.47
CA ARG A 441 -3.91 23.51 -6.33
C ARG A 441 -4.14 22.08 -6.83
N MET A 442 -3.26 21.15 -6.46
CA MET A 442 -3.39 19.73 -6.86
C MET A 442 -3.58 18.85 -5.62
N ARG A 443 -4.72 18.16 -5.56
CA ARG A 443 -5.13 17.33 -4.42
C ARG A 443 -5.20 15.87 -4.85
N ASP A 444 -4.69 14.96 -4.02
CA ASP A 444 -4.81 13.53 -4.28
C ASP A 444 -6.30 13.12 -4.27
N ARG A 445 -6.76 12.38 -5.26
CA ARG A 445 -8.16 11.93 -5.34
C ARG A 445 -8.55 11.06 -4.14
N ASP A 446 -7.60 10.31 -3.60
CA ASP A 446 -7.82 9.37 -2.50
C ASP A 446 -7.26 9.95 -1.17
N TRP A 447 -7.06 11.27 -1.11
CA TRP A 447 -6.43 11.98 0.01
C TRP A 447 -6.97 11.56 1.38
N ALA A 448 -8.29 11.40 1.51
CA ALA A 448 -8.95 11.12 2.78
C ALA A 448 -8.48 9.78 3.36
N ARG A 449 -8.28 8.79 2.49
CA ARG A 449 -7.74 7.47 2.83
C ARG A 449 -6.22 7.51 2.99
N LYS A 450 -5.50 8.17 2.08
CA LYS A 450 -4.04 8.23 2.12
C LYS A 450 -3.47 8.94 3.34
N ARG A 451 -4.23 9.80 4.00
CA ARG A 451 -3.85 10.40 5.29
C ARG A 451 -3.71 9.37 6.41
N ASP A 452 -4.48 8.28 6.37
CA ASP A 452 -4.35 7.20 7.34
C ASP A 452 -3.09 6.35 7.12
N TRP A 453 -2.43 6.53 5.98
CA TRP A 453 -1.17 5.85 5.64
C TRP A 453 0.03 6.57 6.26
N LEU A 454 -0.16 7.82 6.70
CA LEU A 454 0.91 8.62 7.27
C LEU A 454 1.40 7.98 8.56
N VAL A 455 2.72 8.00 8.71
CA VAL A 455 3.44 7.61 9.92
C VAL A 455 4.15 8.85 10.42
N PRO A 456 4.20 9.10 11.74
CA PRO A 456 4.89 10.26 12.27
C PRO A 456 6.33 10.37 11.73
N ARG A 457 6.70 11.52 11.18
CA ARG A 457 7.99 11.76 10.53
C ARG A 457 9.14 11.62 11.52
N GLU A 458 8.92 12.01 12.77
CA GLU A 458 9.88 11.76 13.85
C GLU A 458 10.20 10.26 14.00
N MET A 459 9.17 9.40 13.99
CA MET A 459 9.34 7.95 14.07
C MET A 459 10.07 7.41 12.83
N LEU A 460 9.66 7.83 11.63
CA LEU A 460 10.32 7.43 10.38
C LEU A 460 11.80 7.83 10.37
N ASN A 461 12.14 9.06 10.75
CA ASN A 461 13.52 9.53 10.80
C ASN A 461 14.36 8.75 11.80
N ARG A 462 13.81 8.49 12.99
CA ARG A 462 14.49 7.67 14.02
C ARG A 462 14.75 6.26 13.49
N TRP A 463 13.76 5.61 12.88
CA TRP A 463 13.92 4.27 12.34
C TRP A 463 14.88 4.22 11.16
N ARG A 464 14.87 5.22 10.25
CA ARG A 464 15.87 5.33 9.17
C ARG A 464 17.29 5.46 9.72
N SER A 465 17.48 6.34 10.70
CA SER A 465 18.77 6.53 11.35
C SER A 465 19.28 5.23 11.98
N LYS A 466 18.41 4.48 12.66
CA LYS A 466 18.72 3.17 13.22
C LYS A 466 19.01 2.12 12.15
N ALA A 467 18.18 2.02 11.12
CA ALA A 467 18.37 1.10 10.01
C ALA A 467 19.70 1.29 9.27
N ARG A 468 20.18 2.54 9.17
CA ARG A 468 21.49 2.89 8.59
C ARG A 468 22.67 2.73 9.56
N SER A 469 22.41 2.61 10.86
CA SER A 469 23.46 2.41 11.85
C SER A 469 24.01 0.98 11.82
N GLN A 470 25.21 0.75 12.35
CA GLN A 470 25.81 -0.58 12.44
C GLN A 470 24.98 -1.57 13.29
N ASP A 471 24.18 -1.05 14.22
CA ASP A 471 23.33 -1.84 15.09
C ASP A 471 22.04 -2.30 14.37
N GLY A 472 21.65 -1.62 13.29
CA GLY A 472 20.40 -1.86 12.58
C GLY A 472 19.15 -1.55 13.42
N LEU A 473 18.02 -2.13 13.04
CA LEU A 473 16.77 -2.09 13.82
C LEU A 473 16.76 -3.23 14.85
N THR A 474 16.40 -2.94 16.10
CA THR A 474 16.24 -3.97 17.13
C THR A 474 14.81 -4.53 17.14
N LEU A 475 14.60 -5.60 17.92
CA LEU A 475 13.25 -6.13 18.13
C LEU A 475 12.29 -5.07 18.70
N ALA A 476 12.78 -4.15 19.55
CA ALA A 476 11.94 -3.10 20.12
C ALA A 476 11.39 -2.14 19.04
N GLU A 477 12.22 -1.73 18.07
CA GLU A 477 11.75 -0.93 16.94
C GLU A 477 10.81 -1.72 16.02
N LEU A 478 11.07 -3.01 15.77
CA LEU A 478 10.16 -3.85 14.97
C LEU A 478 8.80 -4.04 15.65
N VAL A 479 8.79 -4.23 16.98
CA VAL A 479 7.57 -4.27 17.80
C VAL A 479 6.83 -2.94 17.69
N GLU A 480 7.54 -1.82 17.79
CA GLU A 480 6.93 -0.50 17.68
C GLU A 480 6.32 -0.27 16.29
N MET A 481 7.07 -0.58 15.22
CA MET A 481 6.57 -0.55 13.84
C MET A 481 5.36 -1.47 13.64
N SER A 482 5.34 -2.64 14.30
CA SER A 482 4.23 -3.58 14.19
C SER A 482 2.92 -3.06 14.78
N LYS A 483 2.96 -2.01 15.60
CA LYS A 483 1.76 -1.35 16.15
C LYS A 483 1.08 -0.40 15.16
N LEU A 484 1.74 -0.08 14.05
CA LEU A 484 1.14 0.66 12.95
C LEU A 484 -0.05 -0.10 12.38
N THR A 485 -1.00 0.64 11.79
CA THR A 485 -2.12 0.04 11.08
C THR A 485 -1.63 -0.76 9.86
N GLU A 486 -2.50 -1.61 9.29
CA GLU A 486 -2.15 -2.32 8.06
C GLU A 486 -1.80 -1.36 6.94
N ASP A 487 -2.58 -0.30 6.79
CA ASP A 487 -2.35 0.71 5.78
C ASP A 487 -1.06 1.51 6.04
N GLN A 488 -0.73 1.85 7.29
CA GLN A 488 0.54 2.52 7.60
C GLN A 488 1.75 1.65 7.30
N CYS A 489 1.68 0.35 7.58
CA CYS A 489 2.75 -0.58 7.22
C CYS A 489 2.87 -0.71 5.69
N THR A 490 1.75 -1.03 5.04
CA THR A 490 1.71 -1.34 3.61
C THR A 490 1.99 -0.12 2.75
N TYR A 491 1.49 1.07 3.10
CA TYR A 491 1.61 2.25 2.26
C TYR A 491 2.60 3.27 2.81
N GLY A 492 2.55 3.52 4.11
CA GLY A 492 3.43 4.45 4.80
C GLY A 492 4.89 3.98 4.76
N LEU A 493 5.19 2.79 5.30
CA LEU A 493 6.56 2.28 5.32
C LEU A 493 7.10 1.94 3.92
N MET A 494 6.26 1.43 3.01
CA MET A 494 6.72 1.12 1.64
C MET A 494 7.09 2.37 0.83
N SER A 495 6.56 3.55 1.19
CA SER A 495 6.98 4.81 0.58
C SER A 495 8.37 5.28 1.02
N VAL A 496 9.00 4.56 1.95
CA VAL A 496 10.31 4.86 2.52
C VAL A 496 11.32 3.79 2.08
N PRO A 497 12.14 4.06 1.04
CA PRO A 497 13.07 3.07 0.49
C PRO A 497 14.00 2.44 1.54
N ASP A 498 14.51 3.24 2.49
CA ASP A 498 15.37 2.78 3.58
C ASP A 498 14.73 1.72 4.48
N LEU A 499 13.39 1.69 4.56
CA LEU A 499 12.64 0.78 5.41
C LEU A 499 12.02 -0.38 4.64
N LEU A 500 12.15 -0.44 3.31
CA LEU A 500 11.68 -1.57 2.49
C LEU A 500 12.36 -2.89 2.87
N VAL A 501 13.58 -2.83 3.40
CA VAL A 501 14.29 -4.02 3.93
C VAL A 501 13.62 -4.65 5.15
N CYS A 502 12.64 -3.96 5.75
CA CYS A 502 11.88 -4.44 6.90
C CYS A 502 10.68 -5.30 6.46
N ALA A 503 10.91 -6.28 5.57
CA ALA A 503 9.88 -7.20 5.06
C ALA A 503 9.04 -7.84 6.18
N MET A 504 9.62 -7.98 7.37
CA MET A 504 8.96 -8.50 8.58
C MET A 504 7.77 -7.67 9.04
N VAL A 505 7.83 -6.34 8.94
CA VAL A 505 6.70 -5.49 9.32
C VAL A 505 5.71 -5.41 8.17
N LEU A 506 6.19 -5.49 6.93
CA LEU A 506 5.32 -5.45 5.76
C LEU A 506 4.45 -6.71 5.65
N ASN A 507 4.98 -7.88 5.97
CA ASN A 507 4.23 -9.13 5.96
C ASN A 507 3.31 -9.25 7.22
N PRO A 508 1.99 -9.47 7.06
CA PRO A 508 1.04 -9.57 8.18
C PRO A 508 1.37 -10.67 9.18
N GLN A 509 1.87 -11.82 8.74
CA GLN A 509 2.23 -12.95 9.59
C GLN A 509 3.38 -12.57 10.53
N THR A 510 4.49 -12.08 9.99
CA THR A 510 5.65 -11.67 10.79
C THR A 510 5.34 -10.46 11.67
N ARG A 511 4.45 -9.56 11.23
CA ARG A 511 3.95 -8.45 12.05
C ARG A 511 3.17 -8.96 13.27
N ALA A 512 2.27 -9.92 13.09
CA ALA A 512 1.53 -10.51 14.21
C ALA A 512 2.47 -11.21 15.21
N VAL A 513 3.53 -11.86 14.73
CA VAL A 513 4.57 -12.42 15.61
C VAL A 513 5.31 -11.31 16.36
N ALA A 514 5.72 -10.22 15.69
CA ALA A 514 6.35 -9.08 16.36
C ALA A 514 5.43 -8.47 17.44
N GLN A 515 4.13 -8.31 17.16
CA GLN A 515 3.14 -7.86 18.15
C GLN A 515 3.09 -8.78 19.37
N PHE A 516 3.06 -10.11 19.14
CA PHE A 516 3.11 -11.09 20.21
C PHE A 516 4.40 -10.96 21.04
N LEU A 517 5.58 -10.90 20.41
CA LEU A 517 6.86 -10.75 21.11
C LEU A 517 6.91 -9.45 21.93
N GLY A 518 6.34 -8.37 21.40
CA GLY A 518 6.21 -7.10 22.10
C GLY A 518 5.26 -7.11 23.30
N SER A 519 4.35 -8.08 23.36
CA SER A 519 3.38 -8.25 24.45
C SER A 519 3.92 -9.09 25.61
N LEU A 520 5.09 -9.73 25.46
CA LEU A 520 5.70 -10.57 26.48
C LEU A 520 6.26 -9.76 27.66
N THR A 521 6.17 -10.33 28.87
CA THR A 521 6.84 -9.76 30.04
C THR A 521 8.36 -9.90 29.92
N ALA A 522 9.11 -9.10 30.67
CA ALA A 522 10.58 -9.19 30.68
C ALA A 522 11.07 -10.61 31.04
N GLU A 523 10.38 -11.30 31.96
CA GLU A 523 10.72 -12.68 32.33
C GLU A 523 10.43 -13.68 31.20
N GLN A 524 9.27 -13.58 30.55
CA GLN A 524 8.91 -14.44 29.41
C GLN A 524 9.87 -14.23 28.22
N SER A 525 10.19 -12.97 27.90
CA SER A 525 11.16 -12.63 26.85
C SER A 525 12.55 -13.17 27.17
N LYS A 526 12.98 -13.09 28.45
CA LYS A 526 14.25 -13.68 28.89
C LYS A 526 14.27 -15.20 28.74
N LYS A 527 13.17 -15.90 29.08
CA LYS A 527 13.02 -17.35 28.87
C LYS A 527 13.11 -17.72 27.40
N LEU A 528 12.40 -17.02 26.51
CA LEU A 528 12.51 -17.30 25.07
C LEU A 528 13.93 -17.04 24.55
N ALA A 529 14.57 -15.95 25.00
CA ALA A 529 15.94 -15.61 24.60
C ALA A 529 17.00 -16.61 25.11
N SER A 530 16.76 -17.30 26.23
CA SER A 530 17.61 -18.41 26.71
C SER A 530 17.35 -19.74 25.99
N GLY A 531 16.40 -19.77 25.06
CA GLY A 531 15.98 -20.98 24.34
C GLY A 531 14.97 -21.84 25.11
N GLU A 532 14.49 -21.38 26.27
CA GLU A 532 13.39 -22.02 26.98
C GLU A 532 12.07 -21.84 26.23
N LYS A 533 11.13 -22.76 26.46
CA LYS A 533 9.81 -22.73 25.85
C LYS A 533 8.79 -22.08 26.77
N LEU A 534 7.87 -21.31 26.20
CA LEU A 534 6.65 -20.86 26.90
C LEU A 534 5.50 -21.81 26.56
N THR A 535 4.68 -22.14 27.54
CA THR A 535 3.41 -22.85 27.30
C THR A 535 2.29 -21.84 27.12
N VAL A 536 1.23 -22.22 26.41
CA VAL A 536 0.05 -21.35 26.20
C VAL A 536 -0.59 -20.94 27.53
N GLU A 537 -0.56 -21.79 28.55
CA GLU A 537 -1.11 -21.52 29.88
C GLU A 537 -0.33 -20.45 30.64
N ALA A 538 0.93 -20.20 30.25
CA ALA A 538 1.76 -19.16 30.84
C ALA A 538 1.52 -17.77 30.21
N LEU A 539 0.62 -17.66 29.22
CA LEU A 539 0.30 -16.43 28.51
C LEU A 539 -0.91 -15.72 29.14
N THR A 540 -0.89 -14.39 29.09
CA THR A 540 -2.10 -13.59 29.38
C THR A 540 -3.12 -13.71 28.25
N PRO A 541 -4.40 -13.36 28.47
CA PRO A 541 -5.41 -13.37 27.39
C PRO A 541 -5.00 -12.55 26.16
N ASP A 542 -4.39 -11.39 26.34
CA ASP A 542 -3.93 -10.52 25.24
C ASP A 542 -2.74 -11.13 24.48
N GLN A 543 -1.81 -11.76 25.20
CA GLN A 543 -0.69 -12.51 24.60
C GLN A 543 -1.22 -13.69 23.80
N LEU A 544 -2.18 -14.44 24.34
CA LEU A 544 -2.82 -15.57 23.68
C LEU A 544 -3.55 -15.13 22.40
N ALA A 545 -4.32 -14.03 22.46
CA ALA A 545 -4.97 -13.47 21.28
C ALA A 545 -3.96 -13.05 20.20
N SER A 546 -2.82 -12.48 20.60
CA SER A 546 -1.76 -12.06 19.68
C SER A 546 -1.08 -13.25 18.99
N ILE A 547 -0.73 -14.32 19.73
CA ILE A 547 -0.16 -15.54 19.11
C ILE A 547 -1.19 -16.30 18.29
N GLN A 548 -2.47 -16.31 18.70
CA GLN A 548 -3.56 -16.89 17.93
C GLN A 548 -3.75 -16.18 16.59
N LYS A 549 -3.64 -14.84 16.57
CA LYS A 549 -3.64 -14.05 15.33
C LYS A 549 -2.45 -14.43 14.44
N ALA A 550 -1.24 -14.51 14.99
CA ALA A 550 -0.07 -14.93 14.24
C ALA A 550 -0.24 -16.34 13.66
N TRP A 551 -0.79 -17.27 14.44
CA TRP A 551 -1.15 -18.62 14.01
C TRP A 551 -2.14 -18.61 12.86
N ASN A 552 -3.22 -17.83 12.96
CA ASN A 552 -4.22 -17.74 11.89
C ASN A 552 -3.60 -17.17 10.61
N GLU A 553 -2.79 -16.11 10.69
CA GLU A 553 -2.12 -15.53 9.52
C GLU A 553 -1.12 -16.51 8.89
N ALA A 554 -0.43 -17.33 9.67
CA ALA A 554 0.44 -18.40 9.14
C ALA A 554 -0.30 -19.51 8.40
N HIS A 555 -1.55 -19.78 8.80
CA HIS A 555 -2.36 -20.86 8.23
C HIS A 555 -3.47 -20.34 7.33
N LYS A 556 -3.39 -19.08 6.90
CA LYS A 556 -4.38 -18.43 6.03
C LYS A 556 -4.40 -18.99 4.61
N SER A 557 -4.00 -20.24 4.41
CA SER A 557 -4.13 -20.99 3.17
C SER A 557 -5.59 -21.44 2.98
N GLY A 558 -6.44 -20.51 2.53
CA GLY A 558 -7.81 -20.78 2.10
C GLY A 558 -8.92 -20.73 3.16
N ASP A 559 -10.14 -21.13 2.75
CA ASP A 559 -11.43 -21.11 3.48
C ASP A 559 -11.47 -21.92 4.79
N GLU A 560 -10.32 -22.25 5.38
CA GLU A 560 -10.35 -22.90 6.68
C GLU A 560 -10.81 -21.92 7.76
N GLU A 561 -11.83 -22.34 8.51
CA GLU A 561 -12.29 -21.66 9.73
C GLU A 561 -11.10 -21.34 10.63
N GLU A 562 -11.21 -20.26 11.42
CA GLU A 562 -10.18 -19.84 12.37
C GLU A 562 -9.66 -21.06 13.16
N ARG A 563 -8.41 -21.43 12.88
CA ARG A 563 -7.78 -22.59 13.52
C ARG A 563 -7.45 -22.23 14.95
N THR A 564 -8.08 -22.88 15.93
CA THR A 564 -7.66 -22.74 17.32
C THR A 564 -6.25 -23.30 17.51
N LEU A 565 -5.45 -22.62 18.34
CA LEU A 565 -4.16 -23.15 18.77
C LEU A 565 -4.39 -24.52 19.44
N PRO A 566 -3.67 -25.58 19.02
CA PRO A 566 -3.81 -26.88 19.65
C PRO A 566 -3.54 -26.85 21.16
N THR A 567 -4.25 -27.70 21.92
CA THR A 567 -3.97 -27.87 23.35
C THR A 567 -2.54 -28.38 23.58
N GLY A 568 -1.86 -27.83 24.60
CA GLY A 568 -0.48 -28.18 24.93
C GLY A 568 0.58 -27.53 24.03
N THR A 569 0.18 -26.60 23.16
CA THR A 569 1.10 -25.86 22.31
C THR A 569 2.20 -25.19 23.13
N THR A 570 3.45 -25.34 22.66
CA THR A 570 4.61 -24.63 23.21
C THR A 570 5.18 -23.67 22.18
N ILE A 571 5.68 -22.54 22.67
CA ILE A 571 6.28 -21.46 21.90
C ILE A 571 7.77 -21.41 22.23
N ALA A 572 8.61 -21.50 21.21
CA ALA A 572 10.07 -21.41 21.36
C ALA A 572 10.62 -20.39 20.38
N VAL A 573 11.75 -19.76 20.71
CA VAL A 573 12.54 -18.93 19.80
C VAL A 573 13.86 -19.63 19.55
N ARG A 574 14.19 -19.92 18.29
CA ARG A 574 15.48 -20.51 17.93
C ARG A 574 16.32 -19.52 17.12
N PRO A 575 17.62 -19.39 17.37
CA PRO A 575 18.50 -18.65 16.46
C PRO A 575 18.49 -19.31 15.08
N ALA A 576 18.57 -18.52 14.00
CA ALA A 576 18.71 -19.04 12.65
C ALA A 576 20.00 -19.87 12.57
N THR A 577 19.87 -21.12 12.11
CA THR A 577 21.01 -22.02 11.89
C THR A 577 21.99 -21.39 10.89
N GLY A 578 23.21 -21.10 11.34
CA GLY A 578 24.26 -20.48 10.52
C GLY A 578 24.65 -19.04 10.91
N ALA A 579 23.92 -18.39 11.83
CA ALA A 579 24.25 -17.05 12.31
C ALA A 579 25.22 -17.09 13.51
N THR A 580 26.51 -16.84 13.28
CA THR A 580 27.51 -16.69 14.35
C THR A 580 27.44 -15.28 14.95
N SER A 581 26.55 -15.02 15.91
CA SER A 581 26.55 -13.71 16.60
C SER A 581 26.06 -13.79 18.06
N THR A 582 26.50 -12.81 18.86
CA THR A 582 26.37 -12.65 20.33
C THR A 582 24.91 -12.58 20.86
N PRO A 583 24.64 -12.68 22.17
CA PRO A 583 23.29 -12.88 22.71
C PRO A 583 22.27 -11.75 22.45
N ILE A 584 22.70 -10.53 22.13
CA ILE A 584 21.79 -9.43 21.73
C ILE A 584 21.34 -9.54 20.26
N THR A 585 22.07 -10.32 19.45
CA THR A 585 21.73 -10.68 18.06
C THR A 585 20.89 -11.96 17.92
N ALA A 586 20.47 -12.60 19.02
CA ALA A 586 19.71 -13.86 18.98
C ALA A 586 18.34 -13.76 18.27
N TRP A 587 17.77 -12.54 18.17
CA TRP A 587 16.51 -12.30 17.44
C TRP A 587 16.70 -12.10 15.94
N ALA A 588 17.92 -11.83 15.48
CA ALA A 588 18.24 -11.71 14.06
C ALA A 588 18.26 -13.11 13.42
N GLY A 589 17.08 -13.58 13.01
CA GLY A 589 16.87 -14.95 12.56
C GLY A 589 16.10 -15.82 13.54
N ALA A 590 15.43 -15.22 14.54
CA ALA A 590 14.60 -15.93 15.49
C ALA A 590 13.48 -16.70 14.79
N VAL A 591 13.52 -18.02 14.84
CA VAL A 591 12.41 -18.85 14.40
C VAL A 591 11.48 -19.05 15.60
N VAL A 592 10.31 -18.40 15.60
CA VAL A 592 9.24 -18.72 16.53
C VAL A 592 8.64 -20.05 16.09
N GLU A 593 8.68 -21.05 16.95
CA GLU A 593 8.11 -22.35 16.66
C GLU A 593 6.90 -22.58 17.56
N VAL A 594 5.78 -22.93 16.94
CA VAL A 594 4.54 -23.30 17.61
C VAL A 594 4.30 -24.77 17.30
N ALA A 595 4.45 -25.62 18.31
CA ALA A 595 4.41 -27.07 18.15
C ALA A 595 3.52 -27.75 19.20
N LYS A 596 2.78 -28.77 18.76
CA LYS A 596 2.14 -29.74 19.67
C LYS A 596 3.21 -30.55 20.43
N PRO A 597 2.93 -30.99 21.66
CA PRO A 597 3.81 -31.91 22.35
C PRO A 597 3.63 -33.33 21.76
N ASN A 598 4.67 -33.88 21.13
CA ASN A 598 4.72 -35.30 20.77
C ASN A 598 5.93 -35.96 21.43
N ALA A 599 5.68 -36.98 22.27
CA ALA A 599 6.71 -37.76 22.95
C ALA A 599 7.53 -38.65 22.00
N GLN A 600 7.02 -38.93 20.78
CA GLN A 600 7.65 -39.84 19.82
C GLN A 600 8.72 -39.15 18.94
N GLU A 601 8.62 -37.83 18.73
CA GLU A 601 9.45 -37.08 17.78
C GLU A 601 10.81 -36.62 18.33
N MET A 602 11.06 -36.77 19.64
CA MET A 602 12.41 -36.58 20.19
C MET A 602 13.41 -37.68 19.76
N ARG A 603 12.94 -38.76 19.11
CA ARG A 603 13.79 -39.88 18.69
C ARG A 603 14.31 -39.80 17.25
N ASP A 604 13.67 -39.05 16.34
CA ASP A 604 14.01 -39.09 14.92
C ASP A 604 14.38 -37.70 14.36
N ALA A 605 15.69 -37.45 14.20
CA ALA A 605 16.23 -36.15 13.76
C ALA A 605 16.06 -35.85 12.25
N ALA A 606 15.51 -36.77 11.45
CA ALA A 606 15.44 -36.65 9.99
C ALA A 606 14.10 -36.09 9.44
N SER A 607 13.05 -35.96 10.26
CA SER A 607 11.75 -35.43 9.82
C SER A 607 11.66 -33.89 9.84
N VAL A 608 12.64 -33.22 10.45
CA VAL A 608 12.62 -31.77 10.74
C VAL A 608 12.56 -30.88 9.49
N LEU A 609 12.92 -31.38 8.31
CA LEU A 609 12.87 -30.64 7.04
C LEU A 609 11.58 -30.86 6.23
N ARG A 610 10.75 -31.84 6.60
CA ARG A 610 9.42 -32.03 6.00
C ARG A 610 8.40 -31.49 6.99
N GLY A 611 7.89 -30.29 6.75
CA GLY A 611 6.92 -29.63 7.62
C GLY A 611 5.80 -30.60 8.03
N SER A 612 5.78 -30.99 9.30
CA SER A 612 4.67 -31.74 9.89
C SER A 612 3.46 -30.81 9.96
N PRO A 613 2.24 -31.26 9.62
CA PRO A 613 1.03 -30.42 9.70
C PRO A 613 0.73 -29.90 11.12
N ASP A 614 1.38 -30.46 12.15
CA ASP A 614 1.22 -30.10 13.56
C ASP A 614 2.29 -29.13 14.09
N ARG A 615 3.16 -28.62 13.23
CA ARG A 615 4.27 -27.74 13.59
C ARG A 615 4.34 -26.53 12.67
N SER A 616 4.26 -25.35 13.26
CA SER A 616 4.31 -24.10 12.51
C SER A 616 5.55 -23.33 12.91
N ILE A 617 6.39 -23.11 11.92
CA ILE A 617 7.71 -22.52 12.06
C ILE A 617 7.63 -21.12 11.45
N PHE A 618 7.66 -20.10 12.29
CA PHE A 618 7.66 -18.70 11.91
C PHE A 618 9.10 -18.22 11.91
N SER A 619 9.65 -17.82 10.76
CA SER A 619 11.01 -17.29 10.72
C SER A 619 10.98 -15.77 10.81
N LEU A 620 11.55 -15.22 11.88
CA LEU A 620 11.69 -13.80 12.16
C LEU A 620 13.15 -13.41 11.87
N TYR A 621 13.45 -13.19 10.59
CA TYR A 621 14.79 -12.79 10.17
C TYR A 621 14.92 -11.27 10.25
N VAL A 622 15.65 -10.75 11.25
CA VAL A 622 16.07 -9.33 11.27
C VAL A 622 17.37 -9.25 10.48
N PRO A 623 17.35 -8.84 9.22
CA PRO A 623 18.57 -8.84 8.46
C PRO A 623 19.47 -7.70 8.97
N LYS A 624 20.72 -8.00 9.30
CA LYS A 624 21.78 -6.99 9.25
C LYS A 624 22.10 -6.78 7.77
N VAL A 625 21.26 -6.03 7.04
CA VAL A 625 21.65 -5.59 5.69
C VAL A 625 22.41 -4.29 5.85
N PRO A 626 23.75 -4.26 5.69
CA PRO A 626 24.39 -3.02 5.29
C PRO A 626 23.79 -2.66 3.93
N LEU A 627 22.95 -1.62 3.86
CA LEU A 627 22.27 -1.19 2.63
C LEU A 627 23.33 -0.84 1.57
N PRO A 628 23.55 -1.68 0.53
CA PRO A 628 24.57 -1.41 -0.48
C PRO A 628 24.10 -0.29 -1.39
N GLY A 629 24.93 0.72 -1.64
CA GLY A 629 24.65 1.76 -2.65
C GLY A 629 23.91 3.01 -2.15
N LEU A 630 23.63 3.12 -0.85
CA LEU A 630 23.36 4.40 -0.20
C LEU A 630 24.68 4.92 0.40
N GLU A 631 25.69 5.12 -0.45
CA GLU A 631 26.71 6.09 -0.06
C GLU A 631 25.95 7.38 0.16
N GLU A 632 26.02 7.97 1.37
CA GLU A 632 25.50 9.30 1.60
C GLU A 632 25.99 10.14 0.42
N GLU A 633 25.06 10.72 -0.36
CA GLU A 633 25.40 11.88 -1.16
C GLU A 633 25.99 12.84 -0.13
N LYS A 634 27.32 12.85 -0.01
CA LYS A 634 28.02 13.77 0.88
C LYS A 634 27.40 15.11 0.54
N PRO A 635 26.76 15.80 1.51
CA PRO A 635 26.08 17.05 1.23
C PRO A 635 27.06 17.86 0.41
N GLN A 636 26.74 18.10 -0.87
CA GLN A 636 27.66 18.80 -1.74
C GLN A 636 27.97 20.08 -0.98
N GLU A 637 29.20 20.23 -0.50
CA GLU A 637 29.65 21.49 0.08
C GLU A 637 29.30 22.51 -0.97
N LYS A 638 28.24 23.31 -0.69
CA LYS A 638 27.86 24.41 -1.55
C LYS A 638 29.14 25.22 -1.69
N LYS A 639 29.77 25.14 -2.86
CA LYS A 639 30.91 25.98 -3.19
C LYS A 639 30.46 27.39 -2.81
N PRO A 640 31.20 28.09 -1.92
CA PRO A 640 30.84 29.45 -1.57
C PRO A 640 30.64 30.23 -2.88
N GLU A 641 29.48 30.86 -3.02
CA GLU A 641 29.18 31.67 -4.19
C GLU A 641 30.35 32.66 -4.37
N PRO A 642 30.94 32.76 -5.57
CA PRO A 642 32.07 33.63 -5.78
C PRO A 642 31.65 35.10 -5.66
N GLY A 643 31.94 35.66 -4.48
CA GLY A 643 32.37 37.05 -4.32
C GLY A 643 31.30 38.13 -4.42
N ASP A 644 30.58 38.34 -3.32
CA ASP A 644 29.99 39.64 -2.99
C ASP A 644 30.98 40.46 -2.13
N THR A 645 32.17 40.71 -2.70
CA THR A 645 33.22 41.53 -2.06
C THR A 645 33.32 42.90 -2.71
N LYS A 646 32.31 43.77 -2.49
CA LYS A 646 32.47 45.23 -2.54
C LYS A 646 31.51 45.93 -1.57
N ARG A 647 31.86 45.96 -0.28
CA ARG A 647 31.47 47.06 0.61
C ARG A 647 32.73 47.78 1.11
N PRO A 648 32.91 49.08 0.81
CA PRO A 648 34.05 49.83 1.33
C PRO A 648 33.84 50.08 2.83
N ALA A 649 34.88 49.82 3.61
CA ALA A 649 34.93 50.16 5.02
C ALA A 649 34.94 51.69 5.17
N ALA A 650 33.96 52.22 5.91
CA ALA A 650 34.00 53.57 6.42
C ALA A 650 34.92 53.61 7.64
N ALA A 651 35.98 54.41 7.55
CA ALA A 651 36.86 54.69 8.67
C ALA A 651 36.16 55.59 9.72
N ARG A 652 36.34 55.25 10.99
CA ARG A 652 36.23 56.16 12.13
C ARG A 652 37.55 56.10 12.90
#